data_AF-A0AAQ6AH96-F1
#
_entry.id   AF-A0AAQ6AH96-F1
#
_cell.length_a   1.000
_cell.length_b   1.000
_cell.length_c   1.000
_cell.angle_alpha   90.00
_cell.angle_beta   90.00
_cell.angle_gamma   90.00
#
_symmetry.space_group_name_H-M   'P 1'
#
loop_
_entity.id
_entity.type
_entity.pdbx_description
1 polymer ?
#
loop_
_entity_poly.entity_id
_entity_poly.type
_entity_poly.pdbx_seq_one_letter_code
_entity_poly.pdbx_strand_id
1 'polypeptide(L)'
;MSHVQPIMPSSTRKGVPKDPELADLFFKDDPEDVFCDLHEIGHGSFGAVYFARNSYSNEVVAIKKMSYNGKQTTEKWQDIIKEVKFLGQLRHPNTIEYKGCYLKDNTAWVSGFCTSSSVLISLVFIHKKPLQEVEIAAITHGALLGLAYLHSHNMIHRDVKAGNILLTELGQVKLADFGSASIASPANSFVGTPYWMAPEVILAMDEGQYEGKVDIWSLGITCIELAERKPPLFNMNAMSALYHIHDFVRRERSPRILIDLIQRTKDAVRELDNLQYRKMKKILYQEKHNGPMGESQEEEEDSEAASCKMNSLGSNHSIPSTSVSTGSQSSSVNSMQEVLDDSCSDMTMMHPQDYSSTLDSSPHTKKVTKQIHEHEQESELREQMSGYKRMRRQHQKQLIALENKLKAEMDEHRLKLQKEVETQANNAYIELEKLAKRHAVQSEKEMKTALTDEKKFQQQIMAQQKKELTTFLDNQKKQYKLCKEKIKEEMNEDHSTPKKEKQERLSKHKENMQHSQAEEEAHLLAQQRVFYDRNCRAFKRKVMIKRHDLEQEQIREELNKKKTQKEMEHAMLIRHDESTQELEQRQLKTLQKLRMDLIRLQHQTELENQIEYNNRRERELHRKHVLELRQQPKNLKALELQIKKQFQDTCKVQTKQYKALRHHQMEVTPKAEHKTVLKALKDEQTRKLAILAEQYEQSINEMMASQALRLDEAQEAECQALRQQLQQEMELLNAYQSKIKMQTEAQHEREQQKLEQKVSLRRAHLEQKIEEELVSLQKERTDRIKHLLERQERETDSFDMESLRLGFDQPSSPPTCPDPTVQVFTAAQTHMEHNNTTSSSVLSGPLRQAPQQVLINTNPT
;
A
#
# COMPACT_ATOMS: atom_id res chain seq x y z
N MET A 1 -61.58 44.17 -37.39
CA MET A 1 -60.24 44.33 -36.79
C MET A 1 -59.68 42.95 -36.51
N SER A 2 -58.59 42.59 -37.19
CA SER A 2 -57.77 41.41 -36.87
C SER A 2 -56.47 41.53 -37.68
N HIS A 3 -55.49 42.26 -37.15
CA HIS A 3 -54.22 42.45 -37.84
C HIS A 3 -53.40 41.15 -37.82
N VAL A 4 -52.95 40.76 -39.02
CA VAL A 4 -51.94 39.72 -39.21
C VAL A 4 -50.62 40.20 -38.61
N GLN A 5 -50.04 39.41 -37.69
CA GLN A 5 -48.65 39.60 -37.25
C GLN A 5 -47.69 38.83 -38.17
N PRO A 6 -46.51 39.39 -38.49
CA PRO A 6 -45.52 38.74 -39.34
C PRO A 6 -44.69 37.69 -38.58
N ILE A 7 -44.31 36.63 -39.29
CA ILE A 7 -43.44 35.57 -38.78
C ILE A 7 -41.98 36.09 -38.76
N MET A 8 -41.38 36.15 -37.57
CA MET A 8 -39.93 36.33 -37.40
C MET A 8 -39.23 34.97 -37.41
N PRO A 9 -38.05 34.83 -38.06
CA PRO A 9 -37.32 33.56 -38.08
C PRO A 9 -36.63 33.27 -36.74
N SER A 10 -36.99 32.16 -36.11
CA SER A 10 -36.38 31.71 -34.85
C SER A 10 -35.03 31.02 -35.08
N SER A 11 -33.93 31.78 -35.08
CA SER A 11 -32.57 31.23 -35.10
C SER A 11 -31.84 31.41 -33.76
N THR A 12 -32.44 30.96 -32.66
CA THR A 12 -31.72 30.78 -31.39
C THR A 12 -30.69 29.68 -31.54
N ARG A 13 -29.41 30.04 -31.66
CA ARG A 13 -28.28 29.09 -31.61
C ARG A 13 -28.38 28.27 -30.31
N LYS A 14 -28.29 26.94 -30.41
CA LYS A 14 -28.24 26.05 -29.25
C LYS A 14 -26.93 26.32 -28.51
N GLY A 15 -27.00 26.64 -27.21
CA GLY A 15 -25.81 26.73 -26.35
C GLY A 15 -25.83 27.85 -25.33
N VAL A 16 -26.50 28.99 -25.57
CA VAL A 16 -26.44 30.13 -24.63
C VAL A 16 -27.37 29.92 -23.41
N PRO A 17 -26.90 30.16 -22.16
CA PRO A 17 -27.77 30.15 -20.98
C PRO A 17 -28.92 31.16 -21.09
N LYS A 18 -30.09 30.82 -20.53
CA LYS A 18 -31.26 31.72 -20.53
C LYS A 18 -31.18 32.88 -19.52
N ASP A 19 -30.25 32.79 -18.57
CA ASP A 19 -30.00 33.78 -17.53
C ASP A 19 -28.97 34.81 -18.04
N PRO A 20 -29.29 36.12 -18.07
CA PRO A 20 -28.37 37.15 -18.53
C PRO A 20 -27.04 37.18 -17.78
N GLU A 21 -27.05 37.08 -16.45
CA GLU A 21 -25.83 37.13 -15.63
C GLU A 21 -24.92 35.92 -15.87
N LEU A 22 -25.51 34.80 -16.27
CA LEU A 22 -24.79 33.57 -16.60
C LEU A 22 -24.29 33.56 -18.04
N ALA A 23 -24.96 34.26 -18.96
CA ALA A 23 -24.55 34.37 -20.36
C ALA A 23 -23.25 35.19 -20.52
N ASP A 24 -23.02 36.20 -19.67
CA ASP A 24 -21.82 37.04 -19.71
C ASP A 24 -20.53 36.31 -19.27
N LEU A 25 -20.64 35.11 -18.69
CA LEU A 25 -19.50 34.25 -18.34
C LEU A 25 -18.92 33.46 -19.53
N PHE A 26 -19.60 33.49 -20.68
CA PHE A 26 -19.24 32.70 -21.86
C PHE A 26 -19.14 33.56 -23.12
N PHE A 27 -18.10 33.32 -23.93
CA PHE A 27 -18.03 33.87 -25.28
C PHE A 27 -19.08 33.23 -26.19
N LYS A 28 -19.49 34.00 -27.20
CA LYS A 28 -20.62 33.67 -28.11
C LYS A 28 -20.18 32.97 -29.40
N ASP A 29 -18.87 32.87 -29.60
CA ASP A 29 -18.22 32.23 -30.74
C ASP A 29 -18.20 30.70 -30.57
N ASP A 30 -18.20 29.96 -31.68
CA ASP A 30 -18.10 28.50 -31.63
C ASP A 30 -16.64 28.09 -31.34
N PRO A 31 -16.36 27.35 -30.26
CA PRO A 31 -14.99 27.00 -29.90
C PRO A 31 -14.28 26.12 -30.93
N GLU A 32 -14.98 25.42 -31.83
CA GLU A 32 -14.35 24.64 -32.91
C GLU A 32 -13.90 25.51 -34.08
N ASP A 33 -14.45 26.73 -34.23
CA ASP A 33 -13.92 27.73 -35.16
C ASP A 33 -12.74 28.52 -34.55
N VAL A 34 -12.74 28.69 -33.22
CA VAL A 34 -11.72 29.45 -32.48
C VAL A 34 -10.42 28.66 -32.26
N PHE A 35 -10.51 27.32 -32.12
CA PHE A 35 -9.37 26.49 -31.72
C PHE A 35 -9.14 25.28 -32.64
N CYS A 36 -7.90 25.15 -33.12
CA CYS A 36 -7.41 24.03 -33.91
C CYS A 36 -6.33 23.21 -33.17
N ASP A 37 -5.86 22.12 -33.79
CA ASP A 37 -4.79 21.24 -33.29
C ASP A 37 -5.04 20.68 -31.87
N LEU A 38 -6.27 20.26 -31.57
CA LEU A 38 -6.62 19.71 -30.26
C LEU A 38 -5.95 18.35 -29.99
N HIS A 39 -5.07 18.30 -28.99
CA HIS A 39 -4.39 17.09 -28.52
C HIS A 39 -4.60 16.92 -27.02
N GLU A 40 -5.07 15.75 -26.57
CA GLU A 40 -5.31 15.52 -25.15
C GLU A 40 -3.99 15.45 -24.36
N ILE A 41 -3.90 16.24 -23.29
CA ILE A 41 -2.72 16.34 -22.42
C ILE A 41 -2.99 15.88 -20.97
N GLY A 42 -4.24 15.62 -20.61
CA GLY A 42 -4.61 15.04 -19.32
C GLY A 42 -6.12 14.83 -19.18
N HIS A 43 -6.54 14.00 -18.24
CA HIS A 43 -7.95 13.75 -17.94
C HIS A 43 -8.20 13.71 -16.42
N GLY A 44 -9.40 14.10 -16.00
CA GLY A 44 -9.83 14.14 -14.60
C GLY A 44 -11.32 13.86 -14.45
N SER A 45 -11.84 14.01 -13.21
CA SER A 45 -13.25 13.74 -12.88
C SER A 45 -14.25 14.61 -13.65
N PHE A 46 -13.89 15.87 -13.92
CA PHE A 46 -14.74 16.85 -14.60
C PHE A 46 -14.63 16.81 -16.13
N GLY A 47 -13.62 16.14 -16.69
CA GLY A 47 -13.39 16.04 -18.14
C GLY A 47 -11.91 15.99 -18.53
N ALA A 48 -11.63 16.32 -19.78
CA ALA A 48 -10.29 16.22 -20.38
C ALA A 48 -9.70 17.60 -20.72
N VAL A 49 -8.39 17.72 -20.61
CA VAL A 49 -7.60 18.91 -20.91
C VAL A 49 -6.85 18.69 -22.21
N TYR A 50 -7.00 19.64 -23.14
CA TYR A 50 -6.39 19.59 -24.46
C TYR A 50 -5.37 20.73 -24.61
N PHE A 51 -4.21 20.42 -25.17
CA PHE A 51 -3.40 21.38 -25.90
C PHE A 51 -4.20 21.79 -27.15
N ALA A 52 -4.21 23.08 -27.48
CA ALA A 52 -4.77 23.58 -28.73
C ALA A 52 -4.05 24.86 -29.17
N ARG A 53 -4.32 25.29 -30.41
CA ARG A 53 -3.89 26.58 -30.95
C ARG A 53 -5.10 27.45 -31.24
N ASN A 54 -5.06 28.72 -30.84
CA ASN A 54 -6.07 29.69 -31.25
C ASN A 54 -5.88 30.02 -32.75
N SER A 55 -6.92 29.82 -33.55
CA SER A 55 -6.88 29.96 -35.00
C SER A 55 -6.69 31.41 -35.49
N TYR A 56 -6.96 32.40 -34.64
CA TYR A 56 -6.82 33.82 -34.96
C TYR A 56 -5.44 34.38 -34.55
N SER A 57 -4.96 34.04 -33.35
CA SER A 57 -3.71 34.58 -32.80
C SER A 57 -2.50 33.67 -32.98
N ASN A 58 -2.69 32.42 -33.45
CA ASN A 58 -1.71 31.33 -33.41
C ASN A 58 -1.16 30.98 -32.01
N GLU A 59 -1.75 31.55 -30.96
CA GLU A 59 -1.34 31.36 -29.57
C GLU A 59 -1.66 29.95 -29.08
N VAL A 60 -0.74 29.35 -28.32
CA VAL A 60 -0.96 28.04 -27.69
C VAL A 60 -1.79 28.23 -26.42
N VAL A 61 -2.76 27.34 -26.22
CA VAL A 61 -3.67 27.38 -25.07
C VAL A 61 -3.91 25.97 -24.51
N ALA A 62 -4.27 25.91 -23.23
CA ALA A 62 -4.88 24.74 -22.63
C ALA A 62 -6.40 24.91 -22.59
N ILE A 63 -7.14 23.87 -22.99
CA ILE A 63 -8.60 23.84 -23.01
C ILE A 63 -9.08 22.71 -22.12
N LYS A 64 -9.65 23.05 -20.96
CA LYS A 64 -10.36 22.09 -20.08
C LYS A 64 -11.79 21.95 -20.57
N LYS A 65 -12.11 20.82 -21.22
CA LYS A 65 -13.46 20.48 -21.69
C LYS A 65 -14.23 19.75 -20.60
N MET A 66 -15.32 20.34 -20.12
CA MET A 66 -16.14 19.80 -19.05
C MET A 66 -17.56 19.53 -19.54
N SER A 67 -17.95 18.25 -19.62
CA SER A 67 -19.30 17.87 -20.06
C SER A 67 -20.26 17.75 -18.88
N TYR A 68 -21.35 18.51 -18.96
CA TYR A 68 -22.44 18.50 -17.98
C TYR A 68 -23.64 17.67 -18.45
N ASN A 69 -23.41 16.65 -19.29
CA ASN A 69 -24.45 15.68 -19.68
C ASN A 69 -24.67 14.59 -18.61
N GLY A 70 -25.90 14.02 -18.60
CA GLY A 70 -26.26 12.81 -17.85
C GLY A 70 -27.04 13.05 -16.55
N LYS A 71 -27.15 12.02 -15.70
CA LYS A 71 -27.97 12.04 -14.46
C LYS A 71 -27.58 13.18 -13.49
N GLN A 72 -26.33 13.65 -13.50
CA GLN A 72 -25.82 14.74 -12.62
C GLN A 72 -25.66 16.09 -13.34
N THR A 73 -26.48 16.38 -14.36
CA THR A 73 -26.37 17.61 -15.17
C THR A 73 -26.31 18.89 -14.33
N THR A 74 -27.21 19.03 -13.34
CA THR A 74 -27.33 20.25 -12.52
C THR A 74 -26.11 20.49 -11.62
N GLU A 75 -25.59 19.43 -11.00
CA GLU A 75 -24.43 19.47 -10.09
C GLU A 75 -23.16 19.86 -10.87
N LYS A 76 -22.88 19.15 -11.96
CA LYS A 76 -21.76 19.45 -12.85
C LYS A 76 -21.82 20.86 -13.43
N TRP A 77 -23.01 21.34 -13.79
CA TRP A 77 -23.20 22.70 -14.27
C TRP A 77 -22.86 23.74 -13.19
N GLN A 78 -23.30 23.53 -11.95
CA GLN A 78 -22.94 24.42 -10.84
C GLN A 78 -21.43 24.46 -10.58
N ASP A 79 -20.74 23.32 -10.67
CA ASP A 79 -19.28 23.27 -10.47
C ASP A 79 -18.51 23.96 -11.60
N ILE A 80 -18.93 23.79 -12.86
CA ILE A 80 -18.39 24.57 -14.00
C ILE A 80 -18.55 26.08 -13.76
N ILE A 81 -19.72 26.52 -13.30
CA ILE A 81 -19.98 27.94 -13.03
C ILE A 81 -19.13 28.45 -11.85
N LYS A 82 -18.93 27.66 -10.79
CA LYS A 82 -18.02 27.99 -9.67
C LYS A 82 -16.59 28.17 -10.18
N GLU A 83 -16.07 27.22 -10.96
CA GLU A 83 -14.71 27.26 -11.49
C GLU A 83 -14.50 28.46 -12.42
N VAL A 84 -15.44 28.73 -13.34
CA VAL A 84 -15.39 29.90 -14.24
C VAL A 84 -15.43 31.22 -13.46
N LYS A 85 -16.32 31.35 -12.48
CA LYS A 85 -16.40 32.56 -11.61
C LYS A 85 -15.14 32.73 -10.76
N PHE A 86 -14.50 31.66 -10.32
CA PHE A 86 -13.24 31.70 -9.59
C PHE A 86 -12.09 32.17 -10.50
N LEU A 87 -11.91 31.51 -11.64
CA LEU A 87 -10.87 31.81 -12.63
C LEU A 87 -10.95 33.26 -13.15
N GLY A 88 -12.15 33.79 -13.38
CA GLY A 88 -12.37 35.17 -13.82
C GLY A 88 -11.87 36.26 -12.85
N GLN A 89 -11.62 35.91 -11.58
CA GLN A 89 -11.11 36.83 -10.55
C GLN A 89 -9.57 36.78 -10.39
N LEU A 90 -8.89 35.82 -11.01
CA LEU A 90 -7.45 35.62 -10.81
C LEU A 90 -6.58 36.54 -11.67
N ARG A 91 -5.69 37.30 -11.04
CA ARG A 91 -4.70 38.17 -11.70
C ARG A 91 -3.37 38.14 -10.95
N HIS A 92 -2.63 37.04 -11.05
CA HIS A 92 -1.33 36.88 -10.39
C HIS A 92 -0.33 36.09 -11.26
N PRO A 93 0.97 36.45 -11.29
CA PRO A 93 1.99 35.73 -12.05
C PRO A 93 2.09 34.24 -11.69
N ASN A 94 1.84 33.86 -10.44
CA ASN A 94 1.88 32.47 -9.97
C ASN A 94 0.52 31.76 -9.94
N THR A 95 -0.50 32.26 -10.63
CA THR A 95 -1.72 31.50 -10.96
C THR A 95 -1.77 31.25 -12.47
N ILE A 96 -2.54 30.26 -12.89
CA ILE A 96 -2.86 30.08 -14.33
C ILE A 96 -3.62 31.31 -14.84
N GLU A 97 -3.34 31.71 -16.07
CA GLU A 97 -4.03 32.82 -16.71
C GLU A 97 -5.30 32.30 -17.38
N TYR A 98 -6.45 32.85 -16.99
CA TYR A 98 -7.75 32.53 -17.57
C TYR A 98 -8.02 33.42 -18.79
N LYS A 99 -8.30 32.80 -19.94
CA LYS A 99 -8.58 33.50 -21.21
C LYS A 99 -10.06 33.51 -21.60
N GLY A 100 -10.91 32.79 -20.88
CA GLY A 100 -12.36 32.77 -21.10
C GLY A 100 -12.97 31.38 -21.12
N CYS A 101 -14.30 31.31 -21.29
CA CYS A 101 -15.03 30.06 -21.44
C CYS A 101 -15.95 30.12 -22.67
N TYR A 102 -16.10 28.99 -23.36
CA TYR A 102 -16.98 28.84 -24.52
C TYR A 102 -17.93 27.66 -24.25
N LEU A 103 -19.06 27.59 -24.97
CA LEU A 103 -20.11 26.61 -24.69
C LEU A 103 -20.64 25.96 -25.96
N LYS A 104 -20.51 24.64 -26.08
CA LYS A 104 -20.96 23.85 -27.23
C LYS A 104 -21.49 22.49 -26.79
N ASP A 105 -22.65 22.07 -27.31
CA ASP A 105 -23.23 20.73 -27.16
C ASP A 105 -23.13 20.14 -25.73
N ASN A 106 -23.60 20.92 -24.74
CA ASN A 106 -23.54 20.60 -23.32
C ASN A 106 -22.13 20.31 -22.76
N THR A 107 -21.14 21.00 -23.31
CA THR A 107 -19.74 20.95 -22.88
C THR A 107 -19.18 22.37 -22.79
N ALA A 108 -18.67 22.74 -21.61
CA ALA A 108 -17.96 23.99 -21.39
C ALA A 108 -16.48 23.82 -21.75
N TRP A 109 -15.92 24.78 -22.47
CA TRP A 109 -14.52 24.81 -22.90
C TRP A 109 -13.83 25.98 -22.21
N VAL A 110 -13.19 25.71 -21.07
CA VAL A 110 -12.43 26.70 -20.31
C VAL A 110 -11.04 26.83 -20.93
N SER A 111 -10.73 28.01 -21.46
CA SER A 111 -9.44 28.34 -22.07
C SER A 111 -8.53 29.05 -21.07
N GLY A 112 -7.30 28.56 -20.94
CA GLY A 112 -6.23 29.19 -20.19
C GLY A 112 -4.95 29.28 -21.02
N PHE A 113 -4.07 30.21 -20.68
CA PHE A 113 -2.80 30.35 -21.40
C PHE A 113 -1.88 29.15 -21.13
N CYS A 114 -1.38 28.53 -22.20
CA CYS A 114 -0.20 27.69 -22.13
C CYS A 114 0.87 28.37 -22.99
N THR A 115 1.87 28.98 -22.35
CA THR A 115 3.19 29.06 -22.99
C THR A 115 3.55 27.66 -23.46
N SER A 116 4.24 27.56 -24.60
CA SER A 116 4.82 26.31 -25.09
C SER A 116 5.50 25.55 -23.95
N SER A 117 5.39 24.21 -24.03
CA SER A 117 5.75 23.22 -23.00
C SER A 117 5.50 23.60 -21.52
N SER A 118 4.33 23.18 -21.02
CA SER A 118 4.00 23.16 -19.59
C SER A 118 4.75 22.01 -18.87
N VAL A 119 6.05 22.19 -18.61
CA VAL A 119 6.96 21.16 -18.09
C VAL A 119 6.93 21.04 -16.56
N LEU A 120 5.81 20.58 -15.99
CA LEU A 120 5.84 19.87 -14.69
C LEU A 120 5.33 18.43 -14.75
N ILE A 121 4.47 18.11 -15.73
CA ILE A 121 4.05 16.72 -16.04
C ILE A 121 5.25 15.80 -16.35
N SER A 122 6.40 16.36 -16.72
CA SER A 122 7.60 15.58 -17.08
C SER A 122 8.66 15.40 -15.98
N LEU A 123 8.80 16.29 -14.98
CA LEU A 123 9.97 16.21 -14.08
C LEU A 123 9.93 15.01 -13.14
N VAL A 124 8.80 14.75 -12.46
CA VAL A 124 8.64 13.60 -11.53
C VAL A 124 8.51 12.25 -12.26
N PHE A 125 8.12 12.27 -13.55
CA PHE A 125 7.92 11.07 -14.38
C PHE A 125 9.14 10.69 -15.26
N ILE A 126 9.84 11.67 -15.84
CA ILE A 126 11.03 11.42 -16.70
C ILE A 126 12.28 11.20 -15.84
N HIS A 127 12.53 12.07 -14.85
CA HIS A 127 13.59 11.80 -13.88
C HIS A 127 13.07 10.77 -12.87
N LYS A 128 13.53 9.51 -12.99
CA LYS A 128 13.25 8.46 -12.00
C LYS A 128 13.97 8.67 -10.65
N LYS A 129 14.17 9.93 -10.25
CA LYS A 129 14.89 10.43 -9.07
C LYS A 129 14.09 11.58 -8.46
N PRO A 130 14.21 11.85 -7.15
CA PRO A 130 13.72 13.09 -6.55
C PRO A 130 14.28 14.35 -7.20
N LEU A 131 13.59 15.48 -6.98
CA LEU A 131 14.15 16.81 -7.24
C LEU A 131 15.22 17.17 -6.19
N GLN A 132 16.11 18.08 -6.56
CA GLN A 132 17.10 18.65 -5.64
C GLN A 132 16.43 19.66 -4.70
N GLU A 133 16.96 19.82 -3.48
CA GLU A 133 16.41 20.74 -2.47
C GLU A 133 16.24 22.18 -3.00
N VAL A 134 17.17 22.66 -3.83
CA VAL A 134 17.09 23.99 -4.46
C VAL A 134 15.97 24.11 -5.50
N GLU A 135 15.64 23.03 -6.21
CA GLU A 135 14.54 22.97 -7.18
C GLU A 135 13.20 22.95 -6.44
N ILE A 136 13.11 22.16 -5.36
CA ILE A 136 11.95 22.14 -4.46
C ILE A 136 11.72 23.52 -3.85
N ALA A 137 12.76 24.18 -3.34
CA ALA A 137 12.68 25.51 -2.76
C ALA A 137 12.16 26.56 -3.78
N ALA A 138 12.62 26.52 -5.03
CA ALA A 138 12.16 27.41 -6.08
C ALA A 138 10.67 27.18 -6.45
N ILE A 139 10.26 25.92 -6.57
CA ILE A 139 8.85 25.54 -6.84
C ILE A 139 7.95 25.99 -5.68
N THR A 140 8.33 25.64 -4.45
CA THR A 140 7.58 25.99 -3.23
C THR A 140 7.49 27.51 -3.03
N HIS A 141 8.54 28.27 -3.33
CA HIS A 141 8.50 29.74 -3.28
C HIS A 141 7.46 30.31 -4.25
N GLY A 142 7.45 29.85 -5.52
CA GLY A 142 6.46 30.27 -6.50
C GLY A 142 5.02 29.87 -6.12
N ALA A 143 4.83 28.67 -5.58
CA ALA A 143 3.53 28.22 -5.07
C ALA A 143 3.06 29.06 -3.87
N LEU A 144 3.94 29.39 -2.92
CA LEU A 144 3.63 30.26 -1.78
C LEU A 144 3.18 31.66 -2.20
N LEU A 145 3.81 32.26 -3.22
CA LEU A 145 3.37 33.55 -3.75
C LEU A 145 1.94 33.46 -4.33
N GLY A 146 1.63 32.37 -5.05
CA GLY A 146 0.28 32.09 -5.53
C GLY A 146 -0.75 31.91 -4.41
N LEU A 147 -0.41 31.14 -3.37
CA LEU A 147 -1.30 30.90 -2.22
C LEU A 147 -1.50 32.18 -1.39
N ALA A 148 -0.45 32.95 -1.13
CA ALA A 148 -0.54 34.22 -0.43
C ALA A 148 -1.46 35.21 -1.16
N TYR A 149 -1.39 35.26 -2.50
CA TYR A 149 -2.34 36.02 -3.31
C TYR A 149 -3.78 35.56 -3.10
N LEU A 150 -4.07 34.25 -3.18
CA LEU A 150 -5.43 33.72 -2.96
C LEU A 150 -5.94 34.04 -1.55
N HIS A 151 -5.13 33.77 -0.52
CA HIS A 151 -5.50 33.97 0.88
C HIS A 151 -5.74 35.44 1.20
N SER A 152 -4.98 36.37 0.59
CA SER A 152 -5.22 37.82 0.73
C SER A 152 -6.56 38.30 0.16
N HIS A 153 -7.20 37.50 -0.70
CA HIS A 153 -8.54 37.75 -1.25
C HIS A 153 -9.62 36.85 -0.61
N ASN A 154 -9.33 36.21 0.53
CA ASN A 154 -10.20 35.23 1.20
C ASN A 154 -10.56 34.00 0.35
N MET A 155 -9.75 33.69 -0.67
CA MET A 155 -9.90 32.49 -1.51
C MET A 155 -9.05 31.34 -0.98
N ILE A 156 -9.49 30.10 -1.17
CA ILE A 156 -8.78 28.87 -0.75
C ILE A 156 -8.68 27.91 -1.94
N HIS A 157 -7.52 27.29 -2.18
CA HIS A 157 -7.31 26.38 -3.31
C HIS A 157 -7.87 24.96 -3.07
N ARG A 158 -7.68 24.42 -1.86
CA ARG A 158 -8.16 23.12 -1.35
C ARG A 158 -7.66 21.85 -2.05
N ASP A 159 -6.84 21.97 -3.10
CA ASP A 159 -6.29 20.82 -3.83
C ASP A 159 -4.87 21.08 -4.34
N VAL A 160 -4.00 21.55 -3.45
CA VAL A 160 -2.56 21.74 -3.76
C VAL A 160 -1.84 20.39 -3.72
N LYS A 161 -1.23 20.02 -4.85
CA LYS A 161 -0.42 18.79 -5.05
C LYS A 161 0.54 19.02 -6.20
N ALA A 162 1.60 18.23 -6.36
CA ALA A 162 2.59 18.47 -7.42
C ALA A 162 1.99 18.46 -8.83
N GLY A 163 0.94 17.65 -9.07
CA GLY A 163 0.21 17.62 -10.33
C GLY A 163 -0.60 18.88 -10.66
N ASN A 164 -0.88 19.74 -9.67
CA ASN A 164 -1.63 20.99 -9.83
C ASN A 164 -0.72 22.24 -9.79
N ILE A 165 0.60 22.04 -9.70
CA ILE A 165 1.61 23.09 -9.86
C ILE A 165 2.21 22.92 -11.26
N LEU A 166 2.25 23.99 -12.04
CA LEU A 166 2.75 24.01 -13.41
C LEU A 166 4.01 24.87 -13.51
N LEU A 167 4.92 24.52 -14.44
CA LEU A 167 6.03 25.37 -14.87
C LEU A 167 5.84 25.78 -16.33
N THR A 168 6.10 27.05 -16.63
CA THR A 168 6.27 27.57 -18.00
C THR A 168 7.69 27.28 -18.52
N GLU A 169 7.92 27.40 -19.83
CA GLU A 169 9.27 27.40 -20.44
C GLU A 169 10.29 28.35 -19.80
N LEU A 170 9.83 29.47 -19.24
CA LEU A 170 10.67 30.46 -18.56
C LEU A 170 10.93 30.13 -17.08
N GLY A 171 10.57 28.94 -16.61
CA GLY A 171 10.73 28.51 -15.22
C GLY A 171 9.75 29.15 -14.22
N GLN A 172 8.76 29.92 -14.67
CA GLN A 172 7.73 30.50 -13.79
C GLN A 172 6.75 29.43 -13.31
N VAL A 173 6.60 29.33 -11.99
CA VAL A 173 5.64 28.46 -11.29
C VAL A 173 4.22 29.05 -11.36
N LYS A 174 3.21 28.23 -11.65
CA LYS A 174 1.78 28.61 -11.68
C LYS A 174 0.91 27.57 -10.99
N LEU A 175 0.03 27.99 -10.08
CA LEU A 175 -1.04 27.17 -9.52
C LEU A 175 -2.16 26.96 -10.56
N ALA A 176 -2.70 25.74 -10.62
CA ALA A 176 -3.72 25.33 -11.58
C ALA A 176 -4.75 24.36 -10.96
N ASP A 177 -5.81 24.07 -11.72
CA ASP A 177 -6.97 23.25 -11.33
C ASP A 177 -7.74 23.75 -10.10
N PHE A 178 -8.53 24.80 -10.33
CA PHE A 178 -9.34 25.46 -9.31
C PHE A 178 -10.74 24.85 -9.14
N GLY A 179 -10.99 23.64 -9.68
CA GLY A 179 -12.30 22.96 -9.58
C GLY A 179 -12.73 22.64 -8.14
N SER A 180 -11.77 22.53 -7.21
CA SER A 180 -12.04 22.36 -5.77
C SER A 180 -11.99 23.68 -4.97
N ALA A 181 -11.71 24.82 -5.59
CA ALA A 181 -11.42 26.06 -4.86
C ALA A 181 -12.66 26.67 -4.16
N SER A 182 -12.45 27.61 -3.25
CA SER A 182 -13.50 28.37 -2.55
C SER A 182 -13.27 29.87 -2.70
N ILE A 183 -14.31 30.62 -3.09
CA ILE A 183 -14.33 32.10 -3.08
C ILE A 183 -14.61 32.68 -1.68
N ALA A 184 -14.72 31.84 -0.65
CA ALA A 184 -14.99 32.23 0.72
C ALA A 184 -14.07 31.51 1.71
N SER A 185 -13.65 32.24 2.74
CA SER A 185 -12.91 31.75 3.91
C SER A 185 -13.55 32.39 5.16
N PRO A 186 -13.93 31.62 6.19
CA PRO A 186 -13.80 30.16 6.29
C PRO A 186 -14.72 29.37 5.34
N ALA A 187 -14.34 28.13 5.03
CA ALA A 187 -15.13 27.17 4.27
C ALA A 187 -15.38 25.90 5.11
N ASN A 188 -16.38 25.10 4.72
CA ASN A 188 -16.81 23.89 5.44
C ASN A 188 -16.98 22.64 4.54
N SER A 189 -16.76 22.76 3.23
CA SER A 189 -17.00 21.65 2.30
C SER A 189 -15.90 20.58 2.42
N PHE A 190 -16.27 19.30 2.47
CA PHE A 190 -15.29 18.20 2.40
C PHE A 190 -14.82 17.98 0.95
N VAL A 191 -13.69 18.59 0.56
CA VAL A 191 -13.10 18.51 -0.78
C VAL A 191 -11.57 18.49 -0.73
N GLY A 192 -10.93 18.03 -1.80
CA GLY A 192 -9.47 17.92 -1.96
C GLY A 192 -9.01 16.48 -2.20
N THR A 193 -7.75 16.30 -2.63
CA THR A 193 -7.18 14.96 -2.85
C THR A 193 -6.71 14.33 -1.52
N PRO A 194 -7.26 13.16 -1.08
CA PRO A 194 -7.15 12.63 0.28
C PRO A 194 -5.76 12.64 0.96
N TYR A 195 -4.69 12.31 0.25
CA TYR A 195 -3.34 12.24 0.83
C TYR A 195 -2.72 13.62 1.15
N TRP A 196 -3.24 14.70 0.55
CA TRP A 196 -2.81 16.08 0.76
C TRP A 196 -3.79 16.88 1.65
N MET A 197 -4.91 16.30 2.07
CA MET A 197 -5.93 16.99 2.87
C MET A 197 -5.44 17.29 4.30
N ALA A 198 -5.77 18.48 4.79
CA ALA A 198 -5.44 18.92 6.14
C ALA A 198 -6.38 18.29 7.18
N PRO A 199 -5.91 17.95 8.41
CA PRO A 199 -6.74 17.33 9.43
C PRO A 199 -8.04 18.09 9.72
N GLU A 200 -8.00 19.42 9.71
CA GLU A 200 -9.16 20.28 9.93
C GLU A 200 -10.23 20.19 8.82
N VAL A 201 -9.84 19.87 7.57
CA VAL A 201 -10.81 19.58 6.49
C VAL A 201 -11.50 18.23 6.72
N ILE A 202 -10.75 17.26 7.25
CA ILE A 202 -11.26 15.92 7.56
C ILE A 202 -12.18 15.95 8.77
N LEU A 203 -11.86 16.77 9.78
CA LEU A 203 -12.69 16.97 10.97
C LEU A 203 -13.91 17.86 10.73
N ALA A 204 -13.95 18.63 9.63
CA ALA A 204 -15.04 19.54 9.32
C ALA A 204 -16.30 18.87 8.70
N MET A 205 -16.32 17.54 8.57
CA MET A 205 -17.38 16.82 7.83
C MET A 205 -18.81 17.03 8.34
N ASP A 206 -19.00 17.35 9.63
CA ASP A 206 -20.34 17.56 10.23
C ASP A 206 -20.65 19.03 10.57
N GLU A 207 -19.78 19.75 11.30
CA GLU A 207 -20.05 21.14 11.76
C GLU A 207 -18.84 22.10 11.69
N GLY A 208 -17.70 21.67 11.15
CA GLY A 208 -16.44 22.44 11.23
C GLY A 208 -16.26 23.51 10.15
N GLN A 209 -15.35 24.45 10.41
CA GLN A 209 -14.88 25.46 9.47
C GLN A 209 -13.36 25.48 9.40
N TYR A 210 -12.80 25.75 8.21
CA TYR A 210 -11.37 25.86 7.97
C TYR A 210 -11.03 27.08 7.09
N GLU A 211 -9.81 27.58 7.24
CA GLU A 211 -9.28 28.77 6.55
C GLU A 211 -8.23 28.39 5.48
N GLY A 212 -7.62 29.38 4.81
CA GLY A 212 -6.54 29.17 3.82
C GLY A 212 -5.34 28.34 4.30
N LYS A 213 -5.14 28.17 5.61
CA LYS A 213 -4.05 27.35 6.19
C LYS A 213 -4.06 25.88 5.71
N VAL A 214 -5.20 25.36 5.26
CA VAL A 214 -5.30 24.02 4.65
C VAL A 214 -4.40 23.88 3.42
N ASP A 215 -4.25 24.95 2.63
CA ASP A 215 -3.36 24.93 1.46
C ASP A 215 -1.88 24.88 1.86
N ILE A 216 -1.52 25.42 3.03
CA ILE A 216 -0.16 25.37 3.58
C ILE A 216 0.18 23.95 4.03
N TRP A 217 -0.79 23.23 4.63
CA TRP A 217 -0.65 21.80 4.91
C TRP A 217 -0.46 21.01 3.61
N SER A 218 -1.33 21.20 2.62
CA SER A 218 -1.25 20.52 1.33
C SER A 218 0.05 20.82 0.58
N LEU A 219 0.57 22.04 0.68
CA LEU A 219 1.90 22.41 0.17
C LEU A 219 3.03 21.70 0.94
N GLY A 220 2.91 21.55 2.26
CA GLY A 220 3.86 20.76 3.08
C GLY A 220 3.93 19.30 2.63
N ILE A 221 2.77 18.67 2.38
CA ILE A 221 2.71 17.33 1.78
C ILE A 221 3.29 17.32 0.36
N THR A 222 3.06 18.37 -0.44
CA THR A 222 3.64 18.52 -1.78
C THR A 222 5.16 18.63 -1.73
N CYS A 223 5.76 19.26 -0.72
CA CYS A 223 7.21 19.29 -0.56
C CYS A 223 7.78 17.88 -0.31
N ILE A 224 7.08 17.04 0.47
CA ILE A 224 7.44 15.62 0.65
C ILE A 224 7.26 14.85 -0.66
N GLU A 225 6.16 15.09 -1.39
CA GLU A 225 5.93 14.48 -2.71
C GLU A 225 7.06 14.79 -3.71
N LEU A 226 7.58 16.01 -3.74
CA LEU A 226 8.70 16.39 -4.62
C LEU A 226 10.04 15.75 -4.18
N ALA A 227 10.22 15.50 -2.88
CA ALA A 227 11.43 14.88 -2.30
C ALA A 227 11.41 13.34 -2.31
N GLU A 228 10.24 12.71 -2.17
CA GLU A 228 10.05 11.26 -2.01
C GLU A 228 9.29 10.63 -3.20
N ARG A 229 8.88 11.44 -4.18
CA ARG A 229 8.10 11.10 -5.39
C ARG A 229 6.66 10.67 -5.14
N LYS A 230 6.22 10.63 -3.88
CA LYS A 230 4.88 10.24 -3.41
C LYS A 230 4.56 10.98 -2.12
N PRO A 231 3.29 11.32 -1.84
CA PRO A 231 2.92 11.83 -0.53
C PRO A 231 3.03 10.71 0.54
N PRO A 232 3.10 11.07 1.83
CA PRO A 232 2.91 10.13 2.93
C PRO A 232 1.61 9.33 2.77
N LEU A 233 1.59 8.11 3.30
CA LEU A 233 0.40 7.23 3.31
C LEU A 233 -0.12 6.81 1.91
N PHE A 234 0.58 7.12 0.81
CA PHE A 234 0.20 6.72 -0.57
C PHE A 234 0.03 5.20 -0.76
N ASN A 235 0.64 4.37 0.09
CA ASN A 235 0.46 2.92 0.10
C ASN A 235 -0.87 2.46 0.74
N MET A 236 -1.67 3.39 1.28
CA MET A 236 -2.98 3.15 1.87
C MET A 236 -4.09 3.56 0.89
N ASN A 237 -5.30 3.02 1.07
CA ASN A 237 -6.47 3.55 0.37
C ASN A 237 -6.89 4.90 0.97
N ALA A 238 -7.60 5.73 0.19
CA ALA A 238 -8.01 7.08 0.58
C ALA A 238 -8.65 7.16 1.98
N MET A 239 -9.65 6.31 2.29
CA MET A 239 -10.33 6.33 3.59
C MET A 239 -9.40 6.00 4.76
N SER A 240 -8.51 5.01 4.59
CA SER A 240 -7.50 4.70 5.60
C SER A 240 -6.47 5.83 5.76
N ALA A 241 -6.08 6.50 4.68
CA ALA A 241 -5.17 7.65 4.75
C ALA A 241 -5.82 8.81 5.53
N LEU A 242 -7.08 9.15 5.25
CA LEU A 242 -7.83 10.20 5.96
C LEU A 242 -7.89 9.94 7.48
N TYR A 243 -8.18 8.69 7.87
CA TYR A 243 -8.18 8.29 9.29
C TYR A 243 -6.81 8.47 9.95
N HIS A 244 -5.73 8.01 9.28
CA HIS A 244 -4.38 8.08 9.83
C HIS A 244 -3.73 9.48 9.77
N ILE A 245 -4.18 10.41 8.93
CA ILE A 245 -3.70 11.81 8.93
C ILE A 245 -3.96 12.46 10.30
N HIS A 246 -5.15 12.25 10.87
CA HIS A 246 -5.51 12.77 12.19
C HIS A 246 -4.63 12.18 13.31
N ASP A 247 -4.49 10.85 13.36
CA ASP A 247 -3.66 10.17 14.37
C ASP A 247 -2.16 10.49 14.22
N PHE A 248 -1.67 10.63 12.99
CA PHE A 248 -0.29 11.01 12.71
C PHE A 248 0.04 12.41 13.25
N VAL A 249 -0.91 13.33 13.28
CA VAL A 249 -0.70 14.68 13.84
C VAL A 249 -0.81 14.68 15.37
N ARG A 250 -1.77 13.94 15.93
CA ARG A 250 -2.05 13.90 17.38
C ARG A 250 -1.07 13.10 18.22
N ARG A 251 -0.21 12.29 17.60
CA ARG A 251 0.87 11.57 18.29
C ARG A 251 1.81 12.56 18.98
N GLU A 252 2.04 12.38 20.28
CA GLU A 252 3.03 13.17 21.04
C GLU A 252 4.40 13.14 20.34
N ARG A 253 4.97 14.33 20.17
CA ARG A 253 6.30 14.54 19.56
C ARG A 253 7.13 15.41 20.49
N SER A 254 8.44 15.15 20.55
CA SER A 254 9.37 16.01 21.28
C SER A 254 9.26 17.46 20.75
N PRO A 255 9.00 18.46 21.61
CA PRO A 255 8.93 19.86 21.19
C PRO A 255 10.29 20.39 20.67
N ARG A 256 11.37 19.62 20.85
CA ARG A 256 12.70 19.94 20.30
C ARG A 256 12.94 19.44 18.89
N ILE A 257 12.06 18.64 18.28
CA ILE A 257 12.30 18.02 16.95
C ILE A 257 12.76 19.03 15.87
N LEU A 258 12.17 20.23 15.83
CA LEU A 258 12.57 21.28 14.88
C LEU A 258 13.91 21.92 15.25
N ILE A 259 14.19 22.08 16.55
CA ILE A 259 15.46 22.60 17.06
C ILE A 259 16.60 21.61 16.76
N ASP A 260 16.37 20.32 17.03
CA ASP A 260 17.32 19.22 16.81
C ASP A 260 17.53 18.94 15.31
N LEU A 261 16.53 19.21 14.46
CA LEU A 261 16.68 19.22 13.00
C LEU A 261 17.56 20.39 12.56
N ILE A 262 17.22 21.62 12.96
CA ILE A 262 17.98 22.83 12.64
C ILE A 262 19.44 22.70 13.10
N GLN A 263 19.67 22.14 14.28
CA GLN A 263 21.02 21.96 14.82
C GLN A 263 21.82 20.94 13.99
N ARG A 264 21.28 19.75 13.73
CA ARG A 264 21.95 18.74 12.88
C ARG A 264 22.22 19.24 11.46
N THR A 265 21.29 19.99 10.86
CA THR A 265 21.51 20.60 9.53
C THR A 265 22.63 21.64 9.57
N LYS A 266 22.68 22.50 10.61
CA LYS A 266 23.80 23.46 10.80
C LYS A 266 25.13 22.76 11.06
N ASP A 267 25.13 21.62 11.75
CA ASP A 267 26.33 20.83 12.01
C ASP A 267 26.83 20.16 10.71
N ALA A 268 25.93 19.58 9.91
CA ALA A 268 26.25 18.98 8.60
C ALA A 268 26.80 20.02 7.59
N VAL A 269 26.24 21.23 7.54
CA VAL A 269 26.78 22.32 6.71
C VAL A 269 28.19 22.70 7.15
N ARG A 270 28.43 22.82 8.47
CA ARG A 270 29.78 23.08 9.01
C ARG A 270 30.77 21.96 8.72
N GLU A 271 30.34 20.69 8.71
CA GLU A 271 31.21 19.59 8.27
C GLU A 271 31.53 19.65 6.77
N LEU A 272 30.56 20.04 5.93
CA LEU A 272 30.76 20.17 4.49
C LEU A 272 31.77 21.27 4.16
N ASP A 273 31.67 22.43 4.81
CA ASP A 273 32.65 23.53 4.70
C ASP A 273 34.04 23.10 5.19
N ASN A 274 34.12 22.36 6.31
CA ASN A 274 35.38 21.78 6.79
C ASN A 274 35.98 20.76 5.80
N LEU A 275 35.15 19.99 5.09
CA LEU A 275 35.59 19.05 4.07
C LEU A 275 36.12 19.77 2.82
N GLN A 276 35.46 20.85 2.39
CA GLN A 276 35.94 21.73 1.32
C GLN A 276 37.24 22.43 1.71
N TYR A 277 37.35 22.93 2.95
CA TYR A 277 38.59 23.52 3.48
C TYR A 277 39.73 22.50 3.51
N ARG A 278 39.48 21.24 3.91
CA ARG A 278 40.47 20.16 3.84
C ARG A 278 40.89 19.84 2.40
N LYS A 279 39.96 19.82 1.43
CA LYS A 279 40.28 19.68 0.00
C LYS A 279 41.14 20.84 -0.51
N MET A 280 40.73 22.08 -0.24
CA MET A 280 41.46 23.30 -0.63
C MET A 280 42.88 23.30 -0.05
N LYS A 281 43.03 22.95 1.25
CA LYS A 281 44.33 22.83 1.91
C LYS A 281 45.20 21.72 1.28
N LYS A 282 44.60 20.61 0.83
CA LYS A 282 45.34 19.53 0.15
C LYS A 282 45.87 19.96 -1.22
N ILE A 283 45.08 20.74 -1.98
CA ILE A 283 45.49 21.32 -3.27
C ILE A 283 46.65 22.33 -3.04
N LEU A 284 46.49 23.25 -2.09
CA LEU A 284 47.52 24.25 -1.75
C LEU A 284 48.84 23.62 -1.21
N TYR A 285 48.78 22.45 -0.57
CA TYR A 285 49.98 21.70 -0.19
C TYR A 285 50.62 20.93 -1.36
N GLN A 286 49.83 20.47 -2.34
CA GLN A 286 50.36 19.82 -3.55
C GLN A 286 51.03 20.82 -4.49
N GLU A 287 50.53 22.05 -4.60
CA GLU A 287 51.17 23.11 -5.40
C GLU A 287 52.56 23.50 -4.87
N LYS A 288 52.80 23.39 -3.55
CA LYS A 288 54.12 23.66 -2.95
C LYS A 288 55.21 22.63 -3.27
N HIS A 289 54.86 21.44 -3.76
CA HIS A 289 55.84 20.40 -4.12
C HIS A 289 56.10 20.26 -5.63
N ASN A 290 55.44 21.06 -6.49
CA ASN A 290 55.70 21.11 -7.93
C ASN A 290 56.63 22.28 -8.34
N GLY A 291 57.63 22.57 -7.50
CA GLY A 291 58.80 23.39 -7.85
C GLY A 291 60.03 22.50 -8.09
N PRO A 292 61.00 22.91 -8.94
CA PRO A 292 62.12 22.04 -9.31
C PRO A 292 63.14 21.86 -8.18
N MET A 293 63.66 20.63 -8.08
CA MET A 293 64.84 20.15 -7.35
C MET A 293 65.63 21.18 -6.51
N GLY A 294 65.64 20.94 -5.19
CA GLY A 294 66.60 21.47 -4.22
C GLY A 294 66.76 20.45 -3.09
N GLU A 295 67.99 20.18 -2.67
CA GLU A 295 68.36 19.08 -1.76
C GLU A 295 68.12 19.39 -0.27
N SER A 296 68.47 18.40 0.57
CA SER A 296 68.44 18.37 2.05
C SER A 296 67.05 18.34 2.71
N GLN A 297 66.82 17.68 3.83
CA GLN A 297 67.33 16.47 4.54
C GLN A 297 66.57 16.49 5.90
N GLU A 298 66.59 15.38 6.64
CA GLU A 298 66.13 15.27 8.05
C GLU A 298 64.59 15.39 8.23
N GLU A 299 63.90 14.28 8.52
CA GLU A 299 63.67 13.68 9.86
C GLU A 299 62.50 14.39 10.58
N GLU A 300 61.56 13.72 11.26
CA GLU A 300 61.47 12.33 11.72
C GLU A 300 59.98 11.94 11.95
N GLU A 301 59.69 10.63 11.99
CA GLU A 301 58.70 9.94 12.87
C GLU A 301 57.22 10.43 13.05
N ASP A 302 56.20 9.57 13.15
CA ASP A 302 56.12 8.11 12.97
C ASP A 302 54.65 7.61 12.76
N SER A 303 54.51 6.34 12.34
CA SER A 303 53.45 5.34 12.60
C SER A 303 51.92 5.69 12.56
N GLU A 304 51.00 4.85 12.06
CA GLU A 304 51.10 3.43 11.64
C GLU A 304 50.06 2.98 10.57
N ALA A 305 50.25 1.76 10.09
CA ALA A 305 49.59 1.00 9.00
C ALA A 305 48.04 1.02 8.92
N ALA A 306 47.34 0.84 7.79
CA ALA A 306 47.57 0.17 6.49
C ALA A 306 47.35 -1.36 6.44
N SER A 307 46.19 -1.80 5.88
CA SER A 307 46.03 -2.86 4.84
C SER A 307 44.54 -2.98 4.47
N CYS A 308 44.06 -3.37 3.28
CA CYS A 308 44.67 -4.09 2.16
C CYS A 308 44.33 -3.49 0.76
N LYS A 309 45.19 -3.80 -0.22
CA LYS A 309 44.93 -3.81 -1.69
C LYS A 309 43.88 -4.92 -2.03
N MET A 310 43.29 -5.14 -3.22
CA MET A 310 43.46 -4.75 -4.63
C MET A 310 42.12 -5.16 -5.37
N ASN A 311 41.80 -4.98 -6.66
CA ASN A 311 42.44 -4.42 -7.86
C ASN A 311 41.34 -3.93 -8.87
N SER A 312 41.71 -3.51 -10.07
CA SER A 312 40.81 -3.32 -11.25
C SER A 312 40.83 -4.54 -12.18
N LEU A 313 39.75 -4.77 -12.95
CA LEU A 313 39.77 -4.92 -14.43
C LEU A 313 38.33 -5.10 -14.97
N GLY A 314 38.05 -4.55 -16.15
CA GLY A 314 36.73 -4.63 -16.79
C GLY A 314 36.69 -5.61 -17.98
N SER A 315 35.49 -5.87 -18.48
CA SER A 315 35.28 -6.44 -19.82
C SER A 315 34.00 -5.89 -20.45
N ASN A 316 34.08 -5.63 -21.76
CA ASN A 316 32.96 -5.16 -22.56
C ASN A 316 32.15 -6.36 -23.06
N HIS A 317 30.82 -6.24 -23.11
CA HIS A 317 30.01 -6.92 -24.13
C HIS A 317 28.73 -6.13 -24.43
N SER A 318 28.35 -6.11 -25.70
CA SER A 318 27.21 -5.35 -26.23
C SER A 318 26.11 -6.26 -26.78
N ILE A 319 24.91 -5.68 -27.02
CA ILE A 319 23.79 -6.22 -27.84
C ILE A 319 22.91 -7.29 -27.13
N PRO A 320 21.56 -7.36 -27.32
CA PRO A 320 20.59 -6.38 -27.83
C PRO A 320 19.42 -6.08 -26.84
N SER A 321 18.60 -5.09 -27.21
CA SER A 321 17.30 -4.80 -26.61
C SER A 321 16.19 -5.79 -27.04
N THR A 322 15.29 -6.17 -26.14
CA THR A 322 13.95 -6.66 -26.49
C THR A 322 12.87 -5.93 -25.69
N SER A 323 11.95 -5.31 -26.43
CA SER A 323 10.81 -4.56 -25.91
C SER A 323 9.72 -5.51 -25.40
N VAL A 324 9.23 -5.29 -24.16
CA VAL A 324 8.02 -5.94 -23.65
C VAL A 324 7.09 -4.89 -23.05
N SER A 325 6.06 -4.52 -23.81
CA SER A 325 5.00 -3.61 -23.37
C SER A 325 4.09 -4.32 -22.36
N THR A 326 4.18 -3.95 -21.09
CA THR A 326 3.23 -4.38 -20.06
C THR A 326 2.12 -3.35 -19.91
N GLY A 327 0.97 -3.61 -20.55
CA GLY A 327 -0.23 -2.80 -20.37
C GLY A 327 -0.70 -2.83 -18.91
N SER A 328 -0.84 -1.65 -18.31
CA SER A 328 -1.38 -1.50 -16.96
C SER A 328 -2.90 -1.42 -17.03
N GLN A 329 -3.60 -2.43 -16.51
CA GLN A 329 -5.01 -2.29 -16.16
C GLN A 329 -5.10 -1.81 -14.71
N SER A 330 -5.56 -0.58 -14.51
CA SER A 330 -5.97 -0.08 -13.21
C SER A 330 -7.44 -0.44 -12.95
N SER A 331 -7.68 -1.13 -11.84
CA SER A 331 -9.03 -1.41 -11.33
C SER A 331 -9.66 -0.14 -10.74
N SER A 332 -10.96 0.03 -10.94
CA SER A 332 -11.78 1.07 -10.29
C SER A 332 -13.01 0.44 -9.65
N VAL A 333 -13.14 0.65 -8.34
CA VAL A 333 -14.21 0.22 -7.42
C VAL A 333 -14.23 1.25 -6.28
N ASN A 334 -15.33 1.69 -5.66
CA ASN A 334 -16.78 1.59 -5.88
C ASN A 334 -17.33 3.05 -5.72
N SER A 335 -18.61 3.43 -5.73
CA SER A 335 -19.86 2.76 -5.40
C SER A 335 -21.04 3.61 -5.89
N MET A 336 -22.22 3.03 -6.07
CA MET A 336 -23.41 3.43 -5.29
C MET A 336 -24.54 2.41 -5.44
N GLN A 337 -25.33 2.32 -4.37
CA GLN A 337 -26.47 1.42 -4.21
C GLN A 337 -27.66 1.92 -5.04
N GLU A 338 -28.45 1.02 -5.64
CA GLU A 338 -29.84 1.33 -6.00
C GLU A 338 -30.72 0.10 -5.68
N VAL A 339 -31.98 0.38 -5.37
CA VAL A 339 -32.88 -0.51 -4.60
C VAL A 339 -33.66 -1.45 -5.52
N LEU A 340 -34.08 -2.60 -4.98
CA LEU A 340 -34.98 -3.54 -5.64
C LEU A 340 -36.32 -2.87 -5.98
N ASP A 341 -36.86 -3.18 -7.15
CA ASP A 341 -38.31 -3.32 -7.28
C ASP A 341 -38.63 -4.44 -8.27
N ASP A 342 -39.67 -5.20 -7.97
CA ASP A 342 -39.99 -6.49 -8.59
C ASP A 342 -41.39 -6.46 -9.20
N SER A 343 -41.53 -6.85 -10.46
CA SER A 343 -42.83 -7.08 -11.10
C SER A 343 -42.69 -7.96 -12.34
N CYS A 344 -42.86 -9.25 -12.10
CA CYS A 344 -43.16 -10.24 -13.11
C CYS A 344 -44.50 -9.90 -13.82
N SER A 345 -44.54 -10.05 -15.14
CA SER A 345 -45.78 -10.36 -15.85
C SER A 345 -45.53 -11.39 -16.95
N ASP A 346 -46.20 -12.53 -16.78
CA ASP A 346 -46.20 -13.71 -17.63
C ASP A 346 -47.09 -13.48 -18.87
N MET A 347 -46.72 -14.02 -20.04
CA MET A 347 -47.62 -14.13 -21.19
C MET A 347 -47.23 -15.22 -22.19
N THR A 348 -47.57 -16.45 -21.83
CA THR A 348 -48.35 -17.43 -22.62
C THR A 348 -48.05 -17.59 -24.13
N MET A 349 -47.68 -18.82 -24.51
CA MET A 349 -47.60 -19.33 -25.88
C MET A 349 -48.91 -19.17 -26.68
N MET A 350 -48.82 -18.81 -27.97
CA MET A 350 -49.91 -18.93 -28.95
C MET A 350 -49.43 -19.64 -30.23
N HIS A 351 -50.19 -20.65 -30.64
CA HIS A 351 -49.95 -21.44 -31.86
C HIS A 351 -50.28 -20.62 -33.13
N PRO A 352 -49.62 -20.86 -34.28
CA PRO A 352 -50.03 -20.26 -35.54
C PRO A 352 -51.26 -20.99 -36.11
N GLN A 353 -52.25 -20.23 -36.57
CA GLN A 353 -53.33 -20.73 -37.44
C GLN A 353 -53.16 -20.19 -38.86
N ASP A 354 -53.48 -21.04 -39.83
CA ASP A 354 -53.40 -20.74 -41.25
C ASP A 354 -54.31 -19.58 -41.68
N TYR A 355 -53.77 -18.65 -42.46
CA TYR A 355 -54.57 -17.90 -43.43
C TYR A 355 -53.80 -17.72 -44.74
N SER A 356 -54.14 -18.55 -45.72
CA SER A 356 -53.72 -18.35 -47.10
C SER A 356 -54.48 -17.17 -47.71
N SER A 357 -53.75 -16.15 -48.18
CA SER A 357 -54.28 -15.24 -49.19
C SER A 357 -53.18 -14.84 -50.19
N THR A 358 -53.42 -15.17 -51.45
CA THR A 358 -52.55 -14.90 -52.58
C THR A 358 -52.55 -13.41 -52.93
N LEU A 359 -51.38 -12.75 -52.87
CA LEU A 359 -51.16 -11.45 -53.53
C LEU A 359 -49.76 -11.32 -54.14
N ASP A 360 -49.73 -10.56 -55.22
CA ASP A 360 -48.81 -10.57 -56.36
C ASP A 360 -47.29 -10.39 -56.10
N SER A 361 -46.49 -10.88 -57.06
CA SER A 361 -45.04 -10.96 -57.02
C SER A 361 -44.31 -9.66 -57.39
N SER A 362 -44.34 -8.65 -56.52
CA SER A 362 -43.57 -7.40 -56.71
C SER A 362 -42.11 -7.51 -56.22
N PRO A 363 -41.10 -6.94 -56.93
CA PRO A 363 -39.68 -7.06 -56.56
C PRO A 363 -39.29 -6.43 -55.21
N HIS A 364 -40.18 -5.68 -54.55
CA HIS A 364 -39.94 -5.15 -53.21
C HIS A 364 -39.95 -6.22 -52.11
N THR A 365 -40.81 -7.25 -52.20
CA THR A 365 -40.93 -8.30 -51.15
C THR A 365 -39.65 -9.14 -51.02
N LYS A 366 -38.90 -9.32 -52.11
CA LYS A 366 -37.60 -10.01 -52.14
C LYS A 366 -36.45 -9.19 -51.51
N LYS A 367 -36.54 -7.86 -51.50
CA LYS A 367 -35.60 -7.01 -50.77
C LYS A 367 -35.90 -7.03 -49.27
N VAL A 368 -37.18 -6.91 -48.90
CA VAL A 368 -37.61 -6.91 -47.49
C VAL A 368 -37.29 -8.25 -46.81
N THR A 369 -37.60 -9.39 -47.43
CA THR A 369 -37.24 -10.71 -46.88
C THR A 369 -35.74 -10.94 -46.76
N LYS A 370 -34.94 -10.44 -47.71
CA LYS A 370 -33.47 -10.49 -47.61
C LYS A 370 -32.96 -9.61 -46.45
N GLN A 371 -33.47 -8.39 -46.30
CA GLN A 371 -33.11 -7.48 -45.22
C GLN A 371 -33.55 -7.99 -43.84
N ILE A 372 -34.70 -8.65 -43.74
CA ILE A 372 -35.15 -9.29 -42.49
C ILE A 372 -34.17 -10.41 -42.10
N HIS A 373 -33.79 -11.29 -43.02
CA HIS A 373 -32.82 -12.36 -42.73
C HIS A 373 -31.42 -11.85 -42.41
N GLU A 374 -30.97 -10.77 -43.05
CA GLU A 374 -29.70 -10.10 -42.71
C GLU A 374 -29.78 -9.43 -41.32
N HIS A 375 -30.91 -8.83 -40.96
CA HIS A 375 -31.15 -8.20 -39.66
C HIS A 375 -31.32 -9.22 -38.52
N GLU A 376 -32.01 -10.35 -38.74
CA GLU A 376 -32.10 -11.48 -37.80
C GLU A 376 -30.70 -12.04 -37.49
N GLN A 377 -29.92 -12.30 -38.54
CA GLN A 377 -28.55 -12.80 -38.44
C GLN A 377 -27.60 -11.87 -37.70
N GLU A 378 -27.79 -10.56 -37.82
CA GLU A 378 -27.04 -9.54 -37.10
C GLU A 378 -27.55 -9.35 -35.66
N SER A 379 -28.86 -9.53 -35.43
CA SER A 379 -29.49 -9.49 -34.11
C SER A 379 -29.02 -10.66 -33.22
N GLU A 380 -29.02 -11.89 -33.73
CA GLU A 380 -28.49 -13.08 -33.04
C GLU A 380 -27.03 -12.86 -32.59
N LEU A 381 -26.18 -12.33 -33.48
CA LEU A 381 -24.77 -12.07 -33.20
C LEU A 381 -24.60 -10.95 -32.16
N ARG A 382 -25.41 -9.89 -32.23
CA ARG A 382 -25.45 -8.81 -31.22
C ARG A 382 -25.91 -9.35 -29.86
N GLU A 383 -26.85 -10.30 -29.83
CA GLU A 383 -27.40 -10.89 -28.62
C GLU A 383 -26.43 -11.86 -27.95
N GLN A 384 -25.78 -12.77 -28.69
CA GLN A 384 -24.69 -13.61 -28.19
C GLN A 384 -23.53 -12.76 -27.61
N MET A 385 -23.12 -11.72 -28.33
CA MET A 385 -22.08 -10.79 -27.86
C MET A 385 -22.54 -9.95 -26.65
N SER A 386 -23.84 -9.74 -26.46
CA SER A 386 -24.41 -9.14 -25.25
C SER A 386 -24.37 -10.13 -24.07
N GLY A 387 -24.69 -11.40 -24.30
CA GLY A 387 -24.61 -12.49 -23.33
C GLY A 387 -23.20 -12.72 -22.78
N TYR A 388 -22.20 -12.88 -23.66
CA TYR A 388 -20.80 -13.01 -23.22
C TYR A 388 -20.32 -11.78 -22.44
N LYS A 389 -20.63 -10.56 -22.90
CA LYS A 389 -20.29 -9.32 -22.16
C LYS A 389 -20.99 -9.25 -20.80
N ARG A 390 -22.22 -9.74 -20.66
CA ARG A 390 -22.95 -9.84 -19.39
C ARG A 390 -22.26 -10.81 -18.43
N MET A 391 -21.90 -12.01 -18.89
CA MET A 391 -21.14 -12.99 -18.13
C MET A 391 -19.79 -12.42 -17.66
N ARG A 392 -19.02 -11.76 -18.54
CA ARG A 392 -17.74 -11.14 -18.16
C ARG A 392 -17.89 -10.05 -17.08
N ARG A 393 -18.94 -9.22 -17.16
CA ARG A 393 -19.28 -8.25 -16.10
C ARG A 393 -19.66 -8.93 -14.79
N GLN A 394 -20.38 -10.06 -14.84
CA GLN A 394 -20.73 -10.85 -13.66
C GLN A 394 -19.49 -11.49 -13.01
N HIS A 395 -18.56 -12.03 -13.79
CA HIS A 395 -17.27 -12.56 -13.30
C HIS A 395 -16.47 -11.47 -12.58
N GLN A 396 -16.37 -10.28 -13.17
CA GLN A 396 -15.71 -9.13 -12.55
C GLN A 396 -16.41 -8.71 -11.24
N LYS A 397 -17.75 -8.65 -11.22
CA LYS A 397 -18.54 -8.37 -10.00
C LYS A 397 -18.31 -9.40 -8.89
N GLN A 398 -18.20 -10.69 -9.23
CA GLN A 398 -17.92 -11.76 -8.26
C GLN A 398 -16.51 -11.64 -7.66
N LEU A 399 -15.49 -11.34 -8.48
CA LEU A 399 -14.13 -11.09 -7.99
C LEU A 399 -14.08 -9.90 -7.03
N ILE A 400 -14.68 -8.76 -7.43
CA ILE A 400 -14.76 -7.56 -6.59
C ILE A 400 -15.52 -7.85 -5.27
N ALA A 401 -16.62 -8.60 -5.32
CA ALA A 401 -17.38 -8.96 -4.13
C ALA A 401 -16.56 -9.85 -3.18
N LEU A 402 -15.79 -10.81 -3.71
CA LEU A 402 -14.88 -11.62 -2.91
C LEU A 402 -13.76 -10.77 -2.32
N GLU A 403 -13.06 -9.97 -3.13
CA GLU A 403 -11.96 -9.11 -2.66
C GLU A 403 -12.38 -8.16 -1.52
N ASN A 404 -13.58 -7.57 -1.62
CA ASN A 404 -14.15 -6.76 -0.54
C ASN A 404 -14.48 -7.59 0.72
N LYS A 405 -15.00 -8.82 0.57
CA LYS A 405 -15.26 -9.71 1.69
C LYS A 405 -13.97 -10.15 2.41
N LEU A 406 -12.93 -10.49 1.65
CA LEU A 406 -11.62 -10.85 2.20
C LEU A 406 -10.97 -9.64 2.90
N LYS A 407 -11.13 -8.42 2.37
CA LYS A 407 -10.70 -7.19 3.05
C LYS A 407 -11.42 -7.01 4.40
N ALA A 408 -12.74 -7.16 4.45
CA ALA A 408 -13.50 -7.06 5.69
C ALA A 408 -13.07 -8.11 6.74
N GLU A 409 -12.84 -9.35 6.32
CA GLU A 409 -12.32 -10.44 7.19
C GLU A 409 -10.91 -10.10 7.75
N MET A 410 -10.03 -9.47 6.96
CA MET A 410 -8.72 -8.99 7.43
C MET A 410 -8.85 -7.86 8.46
N ASP A 411 -9.76 -6.92 8.23
CA ASP A 411 -9.95 -5.78 9.13
C ASP A 411 -10.64 -6.20 10.45
N GLU A 412 -11.56 -7.18 10.42
CA GLU A 412 -12.11 -7.83 11.61
C GLU A 412 -11.02 -8.59 12.40
N HIS A 413 -10.16 -9.35 11.70
CA HIS A 413 -9.05 -10.06 12.32
C HIS A 413 -8.09 -9.10 13.03
N ARG A 414 -7.68 -8.02 12.37
CA ARG A 414 -6.85 -6.96 12.97
C ARG A 414 -7.46 -6.34 14.21
N LEU A 415 -8.76 -6.01 14.17
CA LEU A 415 -9.47 -5.44 15.32
C LEU A 415 -9.51 -6.42 16.50
N LYS A 416 -9.69 -7.72 16.22
CA LYS A 416 -9.60 -8.77 17.24
C LYS A 416 -8.20 -8.83 17.87
N LEU A 417 -7.14 -8.87 17.06
CA LEU A 417 -5.76 -8.88 17.55
C LEU A 417 -5.44 -7.65 18.41
N GLN A 418 -5.84 -6.45 17.95
CA GLN A 418 -5.67 -5.21 18.72
C GLN A 418 -6.36 -5.28 20.08
N LYS A 419 -7.62 -5.73 20.12
CA LYS A 419 -8.39 -5.87 21.37
C LYS A 419 -7.73 -6.86 22.34
N GLU A 420 -7.14 -7.95 21.83
CA GLU A 420 -6.36 -8.86 22.66
C GLU A 420 -5.13 -8.15 23.26
N VAL A 421 -4.37 -7.38 22.48
CA VAL A 421 -3.18 -6.62 22.96
C VAL A 421 -3.56 -5.62 24.03
N GLU A 422 -4.63 -4.84 23.82
CA GLU A 422 -5.15 -3.89 24.81
C GLU A 422 -5.57 -4.59 26.11
N THR A 423 -6.24 -5.74 25.99
CA THR A 423 -6.64 -6.56 27.15
C THR A 423 -5.40 -7.06 27.92
N GLN A 424 -4.37 -7.52 27.22
CA GLN A 424 -3.12 -7.98 27.83
C GLN A 424 -2.36 -6.84 28.52
N ALA A 425 -2.27 -5.66 27.90
CA ALA A 425 -1.62 -4.48 28.49
C ALA A 425 -2.34 -4.00 29.76
N ASN A 426 -3.68 -3.97 29.75
CA ASN A 426 -4.49 -3.63 30.93
C ASN A 426 -4.28 -4.64 32.07
N ASN A 427 -4.25 -5.95 31.76
CA ASN A 427 -3.96 -6.98 32.75
C ASN A 427 -2.55 -6.84 33.33
N ALA A 428 -1.54 -6.55 32.50
CA ALA A 428 -0.17 -6.32 32.93
C ALA A 428 -0.04 -5.10 33.87
N TYR A 429 -0.71 -4.00 33.54
CA TYR A 429 -0.77 -2.79 34.37
C TYR A 429 -1.38 -3.08 35.74
N ILE A 430 -2.56 -3.71 35.79
CA ILE A 430 -3.27 -4.06 37.03
C ILE A 430 -2.39 -4.96 37.92
N GLU A 431 -1.67 -5.91 37.34
CA GLU A 431 -0.78 -6.82 38.07
C GLU A 431 0.48 -6.13 38.63
N LEU A 432 1.06 -5.16 37.91
CA LEU A 432 2.15 -4.33 38.42
C LEU A 432 1.68 -3.38 39.53
N GLU A 433 0.49 -2.79 39.39
CA GLU A 433 -0.08 -1.90 40.40
C GLU A 433 -0.38 -2.65 41.71
N LYS A 434 -0.94 -3.87 41.62
CA LYS A 434 -1.11 -4.77 42.78
C LYS A 434 0.22 -5.12 43.43
N LEU A 435 1.26 -5.40 42.64
CA LEU A 435 2.61 -5.70 43.15
C LEU A 435 3.19 -4.51 43.92
N ALA A 436 3.17 -3.32 43.32
CA ALA A 436 3.66 -2.09 43.96
C ALA A 436 2.91 -1.78 45.27
N LYS A 437 1.57 -1.98 45.30
CA LYS A 437 0.76 -1.84 46.52
C LYS A 437 1.15 -2.86 47.60
N ARG A 438 1.42 -4.12 47.25
CA ARG A 438 1.92 -5.13 48.21
C ARG A 438 3.28 -4.74 48.78
N HIS A 439 4.21 -4.27 47.94
CA HIS A 439 5.54 -3.81 48.37
C HIS A 439 5.46 -2.61 49.31
N ALA A 440 4.64 -1.60 48.99
CA ALA A 440 4.44 -0.43 49.85
C ALA A 440 3.90 -0.81 51.24
N VAL A 441 2.89 -1.67 51.33
CA VAL A 441 2.32 -2.15 52.60
C VAL A 441 3.35 -2.94 53.41
N GLN A 442 4.15 -3.80 52.76
CA GLN A 442 5.18 -4.57 53.45
C GLN A 442 6.30 -3.67 53.98
N SER A 443 6.76 -2.68 53.20
CA SER A 443 7.78 -1.71 53.65
C SER A 443 7.28 -0.83 54.82
N GLU A 444 6.01 -0.41 54.81
CA GLU A 444 5.41 0.33 55.93
C GLU A 444 5.31 -0.53 57.20
N LYS A 445 4.96 -1.81 57.06
CA LYS A 445 4.89 -2.78 58.17
C LYS A 445 6.25 -3.02 58.80
N GLU A 446 7.30 -3.23 57.99
CA GLU A 446 8.66 -3.42 58.51
C GLU A 446 9.17 -2.14 59.20
N MET A 447 8.90 -0.95 58.64
CA MET A 447 9.24 0.33 59.29
C MET A 447 8.58 0.49 60.67
N LYS A 448 7.28 0.20 60.79
CA LYS A 448 6.54 0.24 62.07
C LYS A 448 7.08 -0.79 63.08
N THR A 449 7.48 -1.97 62.60
CA THR A 449 8.05 -3.04 63.42
C THR A 449 9.42 -2.62 63.95
N ALA A 450 10.31 -2.11 63.09
CA ALA A 450 11.62 -1.60 63.46
C ALA A 450 11.56 -0.46 64.50
N LEU A 451 10.65 0.51 64.33
CA LEU A 451 10.43 1.59 65.31
C LEU A 451 9.90 1.07 66.67
N THR A 452 9.12 0.00 66.65
CA THR A 452 8.59 -0.62 67.87
C THR A 452 9.67 -1.38 68.62
N ASP A 453 10.51 -2.11 67.89
CA ASP A 453 11.63 -2.86 68.46
C ASP A 453 12.78 -1.95 68.93
N GLU A 454 13.03 -0.81 68.25
CA GLU A 454 13.96 0.23 68.73
C GLU A 454 13.55 0.74 70.11
N LYS A 455 12.26 1.06 70.30
CA LYS A 455 11.73 1.53 71.60
C LYS A 455 11.87 0.47 72.70
N LYS A 456 11.56 -0.80 72.40
CA LYS A 456 11.75 -1.90 73.36
C LYS A 456 13.22 -2.06 73.75
N PHE A 457 14.12 -2.02 72.77
CA PHE A 457 15.56 -2.16 72.96
C PHE A 457 16.13 -1.01 73.82
N GLN A 458 15.76 0.24 73.52
CA GLN A 458 16.12 1.41 74.34
C GLN A 458 15.59 1.30 75.78
N GLN A 459 14.33 0.88 75.96
CA GLN A 459 13.74 0.66 77.30
C GLN A 459 14.48 -0.44 78.07
N GLN A 460 14.87 -1.54 77.42
CA GLN A 460 15.61 -2.63 78.05
C GLN A 460 16.99 -2.17 78.53
N ILE A 461 17.72 -1.39 77.72
CA ILE A 461 19.02 -0.83 78.12
C ILE A 461 18.85 0.13 79.31
N MET A 462 17.90 1.08 79.24
CA MET A 462 17.68 2.02 80.35
C MET A 462 17.23 1.33 81.64
N ALA A 463 16.42 0.26 81.56
CA ALA A 463 16.03 -0.52 82.73
C ALA A 463 17.23 -1.23 83.38
N GLN A 464 18.13 -1.80 82.56
CA GLN A 464 19.36 -2.42 83.03
C GLN A 464 20.31 -1.39 83.67
N GLN A 465 20.53 -0.25 83.01
CA GLN A 465 21.38 0.83 83.51
C GLN A 465 20.87 1.40 84.85
N LYS A 466 19.55 1.60 84.98
CA LYS A 466 18.92 2.01 86.23
C LYS A 466 19.13 1.00 87.36
N LYS A 467 19.05 -0.30 87.06
CA LYS A 467 19.29 -1.38 88.03
C LYS A 467 20.75 -1.41 88.49
N GLU A 468 21.70 -1.27 87.56
CA GLU A 468 23.13 -1.16 87.84
C GLU A 468 23.44 0.07 88.71
N LEU A 469 22.96 1.25 88.33
CA LEU A 469 23.15 2.50 89.08
C LEU A 469 22.58 2.39 90.50
N THR A 470 21.39 1.82 90.66
CA THR A 470 20.79 1.60 91.99
C THR A 470 21.66 0.66 92.85
N THR A 471 22.15 -0.42 92.26
CA THR A 471 23.03 -1.40 92.92
C THR A 471 24.39 -0.77 93.30
N PHE A 472 24.94 0.06 92.42
CA PHE A 472 26.17 0.81 92.63
C PHE A 472 26.03 1.78 93.81
N LEU A 473 25.00 2.64 93.80
CA LEU A 473 24.72 3.60 94.86
C LEU A 473 24.51 2.93 96.23
N ASP A 474 23.84 1.77 96.28
CA ASP A 474 23.64 1.04 97.52
C ASP A 474 24.91 0.35 98.04
N ASN A 475 25.81 -0.09 97.15
CA ASN A 475 27.14 -0.56 97.53
C ASN A 475 28.04 0.60 97.99
N GLN A 476 28.00 1.75 97.31
CA GLN A 476 28.71 2.96 97.68
C GLN A 476 28.30 3.44 99.08
N LYS A 477 27.00 3.44 99.41
CA LYS A 477 26.48 3.73 100.77
C LYS A 477 26.99 2.74 101.83
N LYS A 478 27.15 1.45 101.50
CA LYS A 478 27.71 0.44 102.43
C LYS A 478 29.21 0.70 102.67
N GLN A 479 29.97 0.95 101.61
CA GLN A 479 31.40 1.28 101.70
C GLN A 479 31.63 2.59 102.45
N TYR A 480 30.79 3.61 102.22
CA TYR A 480 30.82 4.87 102.98
C TYR A 480 30.66 4.63 104.48
N LYS A 481 29.70 3.78 104.89
CA LYS A 481 29.51 3.42 106.30
C LYS A 481 30.73 2.69 106.87
N LEU A 482 31.25 1.69 106.16
CA LEU A 482 32.43 0.93 106.59
C LEU A 482 33.69 1.80 106.74
N CYS A 483 34.02 2.64 105.75
CA CYS A 483 35.14 3.55 105.85
C CYS A 483 34.93 4.58 106.96
N LYS A 484 33.73 5.16 107.08
CA LYS A 484 33.41 6.13 108.14
C LYS A 484 33.58 5.55 109.56
N GLU A 485 33.24 4.29 109.79
CA GLU A 485 33.50 3.66 111.09
C GLU A 485 35.01 3.38 111.30
N LYS A 486 35.73 2.83 110.30
CA LYS A 486 37.19 2.66 110.39
C LYS A 486 37.94 3.96 110.68
N ILE A 487 37.59 5.05 110.01
CA ILE A 487 38.20 6.38 110.22
C ILE A 487 37.93 6.88 111.64
N LYS A 488 36.75 6.59 112.24
CA LYS A 488 36.50 6.91 113.65
C LYS A 488 37.34 6.05 114.60
N GLU A 489 37.53 4.77 114.28
CA GLU A 489 38.35 3.83 115.06
C GLU A 489 39.82 4.29 115.07
N GLU A 490 40.42 4.49 113.89
CA GLU A 490 41.79 5.02 113.73
C GLU A 490 41.98 6.38 114.46
N MET A 491 40.98 7.26 114.44
CA MET A 491 41.03 8.54 115.15
C MET A 491 40.78 8.46 116.67
N ASN A 492 40.26 7.34 117.19
CA ASN A 492 40.16 7.09 118.63
C ASN A 492 41.50 6.57 119.21
N GLU A 493 42.30 5.87 118.40
CA GLU A 493 43.61 5.33 118.82
C GLU A 493 44.72 6.40 118.92
N ASP A 494 44.68 7.47 118.11
CA ASP A 494 45.63 8.58 118.22
C ASP A 494 45.31 9.49 119.43
N HIS A 495 45.98 9.29 120.57
CA HIS A 495 45.80 10.12 121.76
C HIS A 495 46.54 11.47 121.73
N SER A 496 47.30 11.79 120.66
CA SER A 496 48.22 12.94 120.63
C SER A 496 47.68 14.22 119.99
N THR A 497 46.68 14.12 119.11
CA THR A 497 46.24 15.24 118.25
C THR A 497 45.11 16.12 118.84
N PRO A 498 45.17 17.46 118.73
CA PRO A 498 44.15 18.38 119.25
C PRO A 498 42.76 18.22 118.61
N LYS A 499 41.69 18.38 119.42
CA LYS A 499 40.29 18.23 118.98
C LYS A 499 39.90 19.07 117.74
N LYS A 500 40.47 20.27 117.58
CA LYS A 500 40.15 21.17 116.46
C LYS A 500 40.71 20.64 115.13
N GLU A 501 41.97 20.19 115.10
CA GLU A 501 42.57 19.54 113.94
C GLU A 501 41.88 18.21 113.62
N LYS A 502 41.49 17.43 114.64
CA LYS A 502 40.75 16.18 114.42
C LYS A 502 39.45 16.42 113.66
N GLN A 503 38.68 17.45 114.05
CA GLN A 503 37.43 17.83 113.38
C GLN A 503 37.65 18.29 111.94
N GLU A 504 38.72 19.06 111.68
CA GLU A 504 39.06 19.57 110.35
C GLU A 504 39.54 18.45 109.40
N ARG A 505 40.41 17.54 109.89
CA ARG A 505 40.81 16.34 109.15
C ARG A 505 39.60 15.46 108.82
N LEU A 506 38.68 15.24 109.78
CA LEU A 506 37.45 14.48 109.55
C LEU A 506 36.55 15.14 108.49
N SER A 507 36.45 16.47 108.48
CA SER A 507 35.70 17.22 107.46
C SER A 507 36.31 17.07 106.07
N LYS A 508 37.63 17.28 105.96
CA LYS A 508 38.38 17.15 104.70
C LYS A 508 38.37 15.72 104.15
N HIS A 509 38.45 14.72 105.02
CA HIS A 509 38.41 13.31 104.60
C HIS A 509 37.00 12.90 104.15
N LYS A 510 35.94 13.46 104.79
CA LYS A 510 34.56 13.34 104.32
C LYS A 510 34.36 14.01 102.95
N GLU A 511 34.86 15.21 102.73
CA GLU A 511 34.79 15.89 101.42
C GLU A 511 35.52 15.10 100.33
N ASN A 512 36.75 14.62 100.60
CA ASN A 512 37.50 13.79 99.66
C ASN A 512 36.75 12.49 99.32
N MET A 513 36.13 11.81 100.30
CA MET A 513 35.30 10.64 100.03
C MET A 513 34.06 10.99 99.19
N GLN A 514 33.40 12.12 99.46
CA GLN A 514 32.23 12.56 98.67
C GLN A 514 32.62 12.96 97.25
N HIS A 515 33.79 13.56 97.05
CA HIS A 515 34.35 13.88 95.73
C HIS A 515 34.65 12.61 94.93
N SER A 516 35.41 11.68 95.53
CA SER A 516 35.74 10.38 94.92
C SER A 516 34.48 9.57 94.58
N GLN A 517 33.45 9.61 95.43
CA GLN A 517 32.15 8.97 95.15
C GLN A 517 31.39 9.62 93.99
N ALA A 518 31.44 10.94 93.85
CA ALA A 518 30.86 11.66 92.73
C ALA A 518 31.63 11.40 91.42
N GLU A 519 32.96 11.27 91.48
CA GLU A 519 33.80 10.90 90.34
C GLU A 519 33.52 9.48 89.84
N GLU A 520 33.39 8.49 90.75
CA GLU A 520 33.02 7.13 90.38
C GLU A 520 31.60 7.04 89.80
N GLU A 521 30.63 7.77 90.37
CA GLU A 521 29.25 7.84 89.83
C GLU A 521 29.24 8.49 88.43
N ALA A 522 29.94 9.61 88.25
CA ALA A 522 30.08 10.27 86.96
C ALA A 522 30.76 9.38 85.91
N HIS A 523 31.77 8.60 86.32
CA HIS A 523 32.45 7.63 85.46
C HIS A 523 31.52 6.47 85.06
N LEU A 524 30.73 5.92 85.98
CA LEU A 524 29.72 4.90 85.66
C LEU A 524 28.68 5.43 84.68
N LEU A 525 28.15 6.64 84.90
CA LEU A 525 27.18 7.28 84.02
C LEU A 525 27.77 7.56 82.62
N ALA A 526 29.04 7.95 82.54
CA ALA A 526 29.75 8.12 81.27
C ALA A 526 29.90 6.78 80.52
N GLN A 527 30.29 5.70 81.20
CA GLN A 527 30.36 4.36 80.61
C GLN A 527 28.98 3.87 80.13
N GLN A 528 27.94 4.05 80.94
CA GLN A 528 26.56 3.71 80.56
C GLN A 528 26.10 4.49 79.32
N ARG A 529 26.43 5.78 79.22
CA ARG A 529 26.12 6.59 78.02
C ARG A 529 26.80 6.03 76.76
N VAL A 530 28.11 5.79 76.82
CA VAL A 530 28.86 5.22 75.68
C VAL A 530 28.31 3.84 75.30
N PHE A 531 27.96 3.00 76.27
CA PHE A 531 27.31 1.71 76.02
C PHE A 531 25.95 1.86 75.34
N TYR A 532 25.10 2.78 75.80
CA TYR A 532 23.79 3.05 75.19
C TYR A 532 23.94 3.52 73.74
N ASP A 533 24.78 4.52 73.49
CA ASP A 533 24.96 5.10 72.16
C ASP A 533 25.55 4.06 71.17
N ARG A 534 26.54 3.25 71.60
CA ARG A 534 27.12 2.15 70.80
C ARG A 534 26.08 1.10 70.43
N ASN A 535 25.27 0.66 71.39
CA ASN A 535 24.23 -0.34 71.15
C ASN A 535 23.12 0.20 70.25
N CYS A 536 22.70 1.46 70.43
CA CYS A 536 21.72 2.11 69.55
C CYS A 536 22.25 2.25 68.11
N ARG A 537 23.53 2.58 67.93
CA ARG A 537 24.17 2.62 66.60
C ARG A 537 24.22 1.22 65.95
N ALA A 538 24.61 0.19 66.69
CA ALA A 538 24.61 -1.19 66.21
C ALA A 538 23.20 -1.70 65.82
N PHE A 539 22.17 -1.36 66.61
CA PHE A 539 20.78 -1.67 66.29
C PHE A 539 20.33 -0.97 65.00
N LYS A 540 20.63 0.32 64.82
CA LYS A 540 20.33 1.07 63.60
C LYS A 540 20.99 0.48 62.35
N ARG A 541 22.26 0.04 62.45
CA ARG A 541 22.95 -0.68 61.36
C ARG A 541 22.22 -1.98 60.99
N LYS A 542 21.77 -2.75 61.99
CA LYS A 542 21.02 -3.99 61.78
C LYS A 542 19.66 -3.77 61.12
N VAL A 543 18.96 -2.68 61.45
CA VAL A 543 17.70 -2.28 60.79
C VAL A 543 17.96 -1.84 59.34
N MET A 544 19.05 -1.10 59.08
CA MET A 544 19.43 -0.68 57.73
C MET A 544 19.66 -1.87 56.80
N ILE A 545 20.46 -2.86 57.24
CA ILE A 545 20.74 -4.07 56.43
C ILE A 545 19.43 -4.83 56.14
N LYS A 546 18.57 -5.04 57.13
CA LYS A 546 17.24 -5.67 56.91
C LYS A 546 16.38 -4.92 55.89
N ARG A 547 16.45 -3.59 55.85
CA ARG A 547 15.77 -2.79 54.83
C ARG A 547 16.38 -3.04 53.45
N HIS A 548 17.71 -3.09 53.36
CA HIS A 548 18.42 -3.38 52.12
C HIS A 548 18.08 -4.77 51.56
N ASP A 549 18.00 -5.79 52.42
CA ASP A 549 17.59 -7.15 52.04
C ASP A 549 16.16 -7.16 51.46
N LEU A 550 15.22 -6.48 52.13
CA LEU A 550 13.83 -6.35 51.67
C LEU A 550 13.73 -5.63 50.31
N GLU A 551 14.47 -4.54 50.13
CA GLU A 551 14.54 -3.82 48.85
C GLU A 551 15.07 -4.72 47.71
N GLN A 552 16.08 -5.55 47.99
CA GLN A 552 16.60 -6.50 47.01
C GLN A 552 15.56 -7.55 46.63
N GLU A 553 14.81 -8.09 47.59
CA GLU A 553 13.74 -9.05 47.32
C GLU A 553 12.58 -8.42 46.50
N GLN A 554 12.17 -7.19 46.86
CA GLN A 554 11.15 -6.44 46.11
C GLN A 554 11.57 -6.19 44.65
N ILE A 555 12.81 -5.73 44.42
CA ILE A 555 13.32 -5.52 43.06
C ILE A 555 13.43 -6.85 42.28
N ARG A 556 13.79 -7.96 42.93
CA ARG A 556 13.78 -9.30 42.29
C ARG A 556 12.37 -9.73 41.88
N GLU A 557 11.34 -9.52 42.73
CA GLU A 557 9.93 -9.82 42.39
C GLU A 557 9.44 -8.94 41.23
N GLU A 558 9.74 -7.62 41.23
CA GLU A 558 9.37 -6.70 40.14
C GLU A 558 10.01 -7.10 38.81
N LEU A 559 11.32 -7.37 38.81
CA LEU A 559 12.06 -7.76 37.60
C LEU A 559 11.57 -9.10 37.03
N ASN A 560 11.27 -10.08 37.89
CA ASN A 560 10.72 -11.37 37.45
C ASN A 560 9.28 -11.22 36.91
N LYS A 561 8.45 -10.36 37.51
CA LYS A 561 7.10 -10.07 37.00
C LYS A 561 7.14 -9.36 35.65
N LYS A 562 8.02 -8.38 35.47
CA LYS A 562 8.27 -7.72 34.18
C LYS A 562 8.77 -8.68 33.11
N LYS A 563 9.69 -9.59 33.47
CA LYS A 563 10.18 -10.62 32.56
C LYS A 563 9.05 -11.52 32.05
N THR A 564 8.25 -12.07 32.95
CA THR A 564 7.13 -12.95 32.58
C THR A 564 6.03 -12.24 31.78
N GLN A 565 5.81 -10.94 32.03
CA GLN A 565 4.94 -10.11 31.19
C GLN A 565 5.49 -9.95 29.77
N LYS A 566 6.79 -9.64 29.62
CA LYS A 566 7.44 -9.53 28.30
C LYS A 566 7.46 -10.84 27.52
N GLU A 567 7.76 -11.97 28.18
CA GLU A 567 7.69 -13.30 27.57
C GLU A 567 6.27 -13.61 27.06
N MET A 568 5.23 -13.19 27.79
CA MET A 568 3.83 -13.36 27.38
C MET A 568 3.43 -12.43 26.21
N GLU A 569 3.94 -11.19 26.16
CA GLU A 569 3.80 -10.29 25.00
C GLU A 569 4.47 -10.88 23.75
N HIS A 570 5.70 -11.39 23.86
CA HIS A 570 6.43 -11.99 22.73
C HIS A 570 5.72 -13.25 22.20
N ALA A 571 5.30 -14.16 23.09
CA ALA A 571 4.53 -15.35 22.70
C ALA A 571 3.17 -14.98 22.05
N MET A 572 2.57 -13.87 22.47
CA MET A 572 1.35 -13.35 21.87
C MET A 572 1.58 -12.82 20.46
N LEU A 573 2.62 -12.01 20.24
CA LEU A 573 2.97 -11.48 18.92
C LEU A 573 3.29 -12.59 17.90
N ILE A 574 3.94 -13.67 18.32
CA ILE A 574 4.18 -14.84 17.47
C ILE A 574 2.86 -15.50 17.04
N ARG A 575 1.94 -15.76 17.97
CA ARG A 575 0.60 -16.32 17.62
C ARG A 575 -0.22 -15.39 16.73
N HIS A 576 -0.04 -14.07 16.89
CA HIS A 576 -0.69 -13.06 16.04
C HIS A 576 -0.14 -13.09 14.62
N ASP A 577 1.19 -13.25 14.45
CA ASP A 577 1.84 -13.44 13.15
C ASP A 577 1.37 -14.74 12.47
N GLU A 578 1.37 -15.86 13.19
CA GLU A 578 0.89 -17.17 12.71
C GLU A 578 -0.58 -17.11 12.27
N SER A 579 -1.46 -16.53 13.10
CA SER A 579 -2.89 -16.40 12.78
C SER A 579 -3.13 -15.49 11.56
N THR A 580 -2.33 -14.42 11.42
CA THR A 580 -2.37 -13.54 10.24
C THR A 580 -1.88 -14.28 8.98
N GLN A 581 -0.79 -15.04 9.09
CA GLN A 581 -0.26 -15.87 8.00
C GLN A 581 -1.29 -16.90 7.52
N GLU A 582 -1.91 -17.65 8.44
CA GLU A 582 -2.95 -18.63 8.08
C GLU A 582 -4.13 -17.99 7.34
N LEU A 583 -4.54 -16.80 7.80
CA LEU A 583 -5.60 -16.04 7.14
C LEU A 583 -5.17 -15.60 5.74
N GLU A 584 -4.04 -14.91 5.58
CA GLU A 584 -3.54 -14.47 4.27
C GLU A 584 -3.40 -15.63 3.27
N GLN A 585 -2.91 -16.79 3.72
CA GLN A 585 -2.83 -18.00 2.89
C GLN A 585 -4.21 -18.56 2.50
N ARG A 586 -5.18 -18.56 3.42
CA ARG A 586 -6.57 -18.99 3.15
C ARG A 586 -7.27 -18.06 2.15
N GLN A 587 -7.08 -16.75 2.30
CA GLN A 587 -7.64 -15.74 1.43
C GLN A 587 -7.07 -15.84 0.02
N LEU A 588 -5.74 -15.98 -0.12
CA LEU A 588 -5.09 -16.18 -1.41
C LEU A 588 -5.63 -17.44 -2.12
N LYS A 589 -5.69 -18.58 -1.43
CA LYS A 589 -6.23 -19.84 -1.98
C LYS A 589 -7.69 -19.69 -2.44
N THR A 590 -8.53 -19.00 -1.67
CA THR A 590 -9.94 -18.75 -2.03
C THR A 590 -10.06 -17.87 -3.28
N LEU A 591 -9.25 -16.80 -3.38
CA LEU A 591 -9.23 -15.91 -4.54
C LEU A 591 -8.71 -16.62 -5.80
N GLN A 592 -7.63 -17.38 -5.69
CA GLN A 592 -7.06 -18.19 -6.78
C GLN A 592 -8.05 -19.26 -7.28
N LYS A 593 -8.76 -19.93 -6.35
CA LYS A 593 -9.82 -20.88 -6.71
C LYS A 593 -10.94 -20.21 -7.51
N LEU A 594 -11.47 -19.08 -7.04
CA LEU A 594 -12.53 -18.36 -7.78
C LEU A 594 -12.05 -17.91 -9.16
N ARG A 595 -10.83 -17.36 -9.28
CA ARG A 595 -10.24 -16.99 -10.59
C ARG A 595 -10.19 -18.18 -11.54
N MET A 596 -9.76 -19.35 -11.07
CA MET A 596 -9.65 -20.55 -11.90
C MET A 596 -11.02 -21.12 -12.30
N ASP A 597 -12.00 -21.11 -11.39
CA ASP A 597 -13.37 -21.55 -11.68
C ASP A 597 -14.07 -20.62 -12.70
N LEU A 598 -13.84 -19.31 -12.60
CA LEU A 598 -14.33 -18.32 -13.58
C LEU A 598 -13.67 -18.43 -14.95
N ILE A 599 -12.37 -18.75 -15.01
CA ILE A 599 -11.67 -19.02 -16.28
C ILE A 599 -12.18 -20.31 -16.90
N ARG A 600 -12.42 -21.38 -16.11
CA ARG A 600 -13.02 -22.62 -16.62
C ARG A 600 -14.40 -22.36 -17.25
N LEU A 601 -15.25 -21.59 -16.57
CA LEU A 601 -16.57 -21.22 -17.08
C LEU A 601 -16.48 -20.35 -18.34
N GLN A 602 -15.54 -19.38 -18.38
CA GLN A 602 -15.28 -18.57 -19.56
C GLN A 602 -14.86 -19.43 -20.77
N HIS A 603 -13.92 -20.36 -20.58
CA HIS A 603 -13.43 -21.22 -21.65
C HIS A 603 -14.54 -22.14 -22.19
N GLN A 604 -15.41 -22.65 -21.31
CA GLN A 604 -16.57 -23.45 -21.69
C GLN A 604 -17.54 -22.66 -22.58
N THR A 605 -17.92 -21.43 -22.18
CA THR A 605 -18.80 -20.58 -22.99
C THR A 605 -18.16 -20.16 -24.33
N GLU A 606 -16.85 -19.94 -24.36
CA GLU A 606 -16.13 -19.65 -25.62
C GLU A 606 -16.14 -20.84 -26.58
N LEU A 607 -15.97 -22.07 -26.07
CA LEU A 607 -16.05 -23.30 -26.85
C LEU A 607 -17.47 -23.54 -27.39
N GLU A 608 -18.50 -23.34 -26.55
CA GLU A 608 -19.91 -23.44 -26.96
C GLU A 608 -20.25 -22.45 -28.08
N ASN A 609 -19.85 -21.18 -27.94
CA ASN A 609 -20.02 -20.15 -28.97
C ASN A 609 -19.29 -20.50 -30.28
N GLN A 610 -18.07 -21.05 -30.22
CA GLN A 610 -17.31 -21.46 -31.41
C GLN A 610 -17.98 -22.65 -32.12
N ILE A 611 -18.50 -23.63 -31.37
CA ILE A 611 -19.26 -24.75 -31.94
C ILE A 611 -20.53 -24.24 -32.64
N GLU A 612 -21.27 -23.32 -32.03
CA GLU A 612 -22.46 -22.74 -32.65
C GLU A 612 -22.14 -21.94 -33.92
N TYR A 613 -21.06 -21.15 -33.90
CA TYR A 613 -20.55 -20.45 -35.08
C TYR A 613 -20.16 -21.42 -36.20
N ASN A 614 -19.39 -22.48 -35.90
CA ASN A 614 -19.02 -23.51 -36.88
C ASN A 614 -20.28 -24.11 -37.53
N ASN A 615 -21.25 -24.54 -36.72
CA ASN A 615 -22.53 -25.08 -37.17
C ASN A 615 -23.36 -24.08 -38.01
N ARG A 616 -23.22 -22.76 -37.77
CA ARG A 616 -23.85 -21.72 -38.59
C ARG A 616 -23.16 -21.56 -39.95
N ARG A 617 -21.83 -21.54 -39.98
CA ARG A 617 -21.03 -21.44 -41.22
C ARG A 617 -21.26 -22.63 -42.15
N GLU A 618 -21.35 -23.85 -41.61
CA GLU A 618 -21.71 -25.04 -42.41
C GLU A 618 -23.13 -24.94 -42.99
N ARG A 619 -24.12 -24.47 -42.20
CA ARG A 619 -25.49 -24.23 -42.69
C ARG A 619 -25.54 -23.15 -43.79
N GLU A 620 -24.75 -22.09 -43.66
CA GLU A 620 -24.63 -21.03 -44.69
C GLU A 620 -24.06 -21.59 -46.00
N LEU A 621 -23.00 -22.39 -45.94
CA LEU A 621 -22.41 -23.03 -47.13
C LEU A 621 -23.38 -24.02 -47.78
N HIS A 622 -24.04 -24.87 -46.99
CA HIS A 622 -25.04 -25.81 -47.51
C HIS A 622 -26.20 -25.09 -48.22
N ARG A 623 -26.69 -23.97 -47.66
CA ARG A 623 -27.70 -23.13 -48.32
C ARG A 623 -27.21 -22.55 -49.66
N LYS A 624 -25.94 -22.13 -49.74
CA LYS A 624 -25.31 -21.66 -51.00
C LYS A 624 -25.31 -22.77 -52.05
N HIS A 625 -24.83 -23.97 -51.72
CA HIS A 625 -24.75 -25.10 -52.65
C HIS A 625 -26.12 -25.53 -53.17
N VAL A 626 -27.14 -25.56 -52.30
CA VAL A 626 -28.55 -25.83 -52.69
C VAL A 626 -29.10 -24.74 -53.63
N LEU A 627 -28.71 -23.47 -53.47
CA LEU A 627 -29.11 -22.38 -54.36
C LEU A 627 -28.40 -22.43 -55.73
N GLU A 628 -27.17 -22.94 -55.80
CA GLU A 628 -26.42 -23.14 -57.04
C GLU A 628 -27.00 -24.30 -57.84
N LEU A 629 -27.25 -25.45 -57.21
CA LEU A 629 -27.94 -26.60 -57.81
C LEU A 629 -29.31 -26.20 -58.38
N ARG A 630 -30.05 -25.31 -57.70
CA ARG A 630 -31.32 -24.74 -58.20
C ARG A 630 -31.17 -23.78 -59.39
N GLN A 631 -30.01 -23.17 -59.59
CA GLN A 631 -29.74 -22.25 -60.70
C GLN A 631 -29.12 -22.94 -61.91
N GLN A 632 -28.37 -24.02 -61.69
CA GLN A 632 -27.68 -24.80 -62.72
C GLN A 632 -28.56 -25.11 -63.97
N PRO A 633 -29.85 -25.55 -63.86
CA PRO A 633 -30.66 -25.85 -65.04
C PRO A 633 -30.99 -24.64 -65.91
N LYS A 634 -30.96 -23.42 -65.37
CA LYS A 634 -31.19 -22.19 -66.15
C LYS A 634 -29.97 -21.82 -66.98
N ASN A 635 -28.79 -21.95 -66.39
CA ASN A 635 -27.51 -21.69 -67.06
C ASN A 635 -27.25 -22.73 -68.16
N LEU A 636 -27.51 -24.01 -67.87
CA LEU A 636 -27.41 -25.10 -68.84
C LEU A 636 -28.37 -24.92 -70.03
N LYS A 637 -29.63 -24.54 -69.81
CA LYS A 637 -30.59 -24.24 -70.89
C LYS A 637 -30.15 -23.11 -71.81
N ALA A 638 -29.45 -22.10 -71.30
CA ALA A 638 -28.93 -21.00 -72.13
C ALA A 638 -27.79 -21.49 -73.05
N LEU A 639 -26.92 -22.36 -72.54
CA LEU A 639 -25.80 -22.95 -73.29
C LEU A 639 -26.28 -24.00 -74.30
N GLU A 640 -27.26 -24.82 -73.92
CA GLU A 640 -27.98 -25.75 -74.81
C GLU A 640 -28.64 -25.02 -75.99
N LEU A 641 -29.27 -23.86 -75.74
CA LEU A 641 -29.86 -23.03 -76.78
C LEU A 641 -28.81 -22.48 -77.77
N GLN A 642 -27.62 -22.12 -77.26
CA GLN A 642 -26.50 -21.67 -78.10
C GLN A 642 -25.97 -22.80 -79.00
N ILE A 643 -25.82 -24.01 -78.48
CA ILE A 643 -25.42 -25.20 -79.26
C ILE A 643 -26.49 -25.55 -80.30
N LYS A 644 -27.78 -25.52 -79.92
CA LYS A 644 -28.91 -25.71 -80.84
C LYS A 644 -28.93 -24.67 -81.97
N LYS A 645 -28.53 -23.42 -81.72
CA LYS A 645 -28.38 -22.40 -82.76
C LYS A 645 -27.23 -22.74 -83.73
N GLN A 646 -26.07 -23.15 -83.21
CA GLN A 646 -24.93 -23.59 -84.02
C GLN A 646 -25.29 -24.82 -84.90
N PHE A 647 -26.06 -25.77 -84.36
CA PHE A 647 -26.59 -26.91 -85.11
C PHE A 647 -27.48 -26.45 -86.28
N GLN A 648 -28.43 -25.55 -86.01
CA GLN A 648 -29.33 -25.03 -87.04
C GLN A 648 -28.57 -24.31 -88.16
N ASP A 649 -27.56 -23.51 -87.82
CA ASP A 649 -26.76 -22.79 -88.81
C ASP A 649 -25.86 -23.74 -89.62
N THR A 650 -25.29 -24.77 -88.99
CA THR A 650 -24.54 -25.84 -89.68
C THR A 650 -25.44 -26.66 -90.62
N CYS A 651 -26.66 -27.02 -90.18
CA CYS A 651 -27.67 -27.65 -91.02
C CYS A 651 -28.07 -26.80 -92.24
N LYS A 652 -28.19 -25.47 -92.09
CA LYS A 652 -28.45 -24.55 -93.21
C LYS A 652 -27.29 -24.55 -94.20
N VAL A 653 -26.04 -24.57 -93.74
CA VAL A 653 -24.85 -24.64 -94.61
C VAL A 653 -24.80 -25.98 -95.36
N GLN A 654 -24.94 -27.11 -94.67
CA GLN A 654 -25.03 -28.44 -95.29
C GLN A 654 -26.15 -28.53 -96.32
N THR A 655 -27.32 -27.94 -96.03
CA THR A 655 -28.45 -27.90 -96.98
C THR A 655 -28.16 -27.05 -98.22
N LYS A 656 -27.42 -25.93 -98.08
CA LYS A 656 -26.97 -25.12 -99.22
C LYS A 656 -25.92 -25.87 -100.07
N GLN A 657 -24.93 -26.50 -99.42
CA GLN A 657 -23.92 -27.32 -100.08
C GLN A 657 -24.55 -28.49 -100.83
N TYR A 658 -25.53 -29.19 -100.22
CA TYR A 658 -26.31 -30.22 -100.90
C TYR A 658 -27.04 -29.70 -102.14
N LYS A 659 -27.69 -28.53 -102.07
CA LYS A 659 -28.38 -27.95 -103.24
C LYS A 659 -27.39 -27.63 -104.38
N ALA A 660 -26.21 -27.10 -104.06
CA ALA A 660 -25.16 -26.81 -105.05
C ALA A 660 -24.58 -28.10 -105.65
N LEU A 661 -24.22 -29.08 -104.83
CA LEU A 661 -23.71 -30.38 -105.27
C LEU A 661 -24.75 -31.13 -106.13
N ARG A 662 -26.03 -31.10 -105.72
CA ARG A 662 -27.14 -31.66 -106.50
C ARG A 662 -27.29 -30.98 -107.85
N HIS A 663 -27.15 -29.65 -107.93
CA HIS A 663 -27.21 -28.93 -109.20
C HIS A 663 -26.10 -29.40 -110.14
N HIS A 664 -24.86 -29.34 -109.66
CA HIS A 664 -23.68 -29.74 -110.43
C HIS A 664 -23.75 -31.21 -110.90
N GLN A 665 -24.14 -32.12 -110.01
CA GLN A 665 -24.27 -33.53 -110.38
C GLN A 665 -25.36 -33.77 -111.44
N MET A 666 -26.43 -32.98 -111.44
CA MET A 666 -27.50 -33.07 -112.45
C MET A 666 -27.10 -32.50 -113.81
N GLU A 667 -26.13 -31.59 -113.87
CA GLU A 667 -25.54 -31.06 -115.11
C GLU A 667 -24.56 -32.05 -115.75
N VAL A 668 -23.78 -32.76 -114.93
CA VAL A 668 -22.71 -33.67 -115.39
C VAL A 668 -23.21 -35.10 -115.70
N THR A 669 -24.33 -35.54 -115.10
CA THR A 669 -24.81 -36.94 -115.24
C THR A 669 -25.85 -37.10 -116.37
N PRO A 670 -25.85 -38.21 -117.15
CA PRO A 670 -26.88 -38.49 -118.15
C PRO A 670 -28.30 -38.66 -117.57
N LYS A 671 -29.32 -38.21 -118.32
CA LYS A 671 -30.75 -38.22 -117.90
C LYS A 671 -31.30 -39.59 -117.49
N ALA A 672 -30.75 -40.69 -118.02
CA ALA A 672 -31.18 -42.04 -117.66
C ALA A 672 -30.86 -42.42 -116.20
N GLU A 673 -29.82 -41.83 -115.60
CA GLU A 673 -29.32 -42.17 -114.26
C GLU A 673 -29.74 -41.16 -113.17
N HIS A 674 -30.34 -40.03 -113.58
CA HIS A 674 -30.79 -38.95 -112.68
C HIS A 674 -31.61 -39.44 -111.50
N LYS A 675 -32.53 -40.40 -111.70
CA LYS A 675 -33.38 -40.95 -110.63
C LYS A 675 -32.57 -41.67 -109.55
N THR A 676 -31.54 -42.41 -109.96
CA THR A 676 -30.67 -43.20 -109.08
C THR A 676 -29.72 -42.30 -108.30
N VAL A 677 -29.10 -41.33 -108.99
CA VAL A 677 -28.19 -40.35 -108.39
C VAL A 677 -28.91 -39.39 -107.44
N LEU A 678 -30.12 -38.92 -107.78
CA LEU A 678 -30.92 -38.10 -106.87
C LEU A 678 -31.32 -38.86 -105.58
N LYS A 679 -31.60 -40.16 -105.69
CA LYS A 679 -31.87 -40.99 -104.51
C LYS A 679 -30.61 -41.12 -103.65
N ALA A 680 -29.48 -41.53 -104.24
CA ALA A 680 -28.21 -41.68 -103.53
C ALA A 680 -27.76 -40.39 -102.85
N LEU A 681 -27.86 -39.24 -103.53
CA LEU A 681 -27.55 -37.93 -102.94
C LEU A 681 -28.48 -37.59 -101.78
N LYS A 682 -29.78 -37.87 -101.87
CA LYS A 682 -30.75 -37.62 -100.78
C LYS A 682 -30.51 -38.53 -99.58
N ASP A 683 -30.20 -39.81 -99.82
CA ASP A 683 -29.89 -40.78 -98.78
C ASP A 683 -28.58 -40.38 -98.06
N GLU A 684 -27.57 -39.91 -98.81
CA GLU A 684 -26.31 -39.38 -98.29
C GLU A 684 -26.48 -38.05 -97.53
N GLN A 685 -27.36 -37.15 -97.99
CA GLN A 685 -27.73 -35.94 -97.24
C GLN A 685 -28.39 -36.31 -95.90
N THR A 686 -29.29 -37.29 -95.91
CA THR A 686 -30.01 -37.76 -94.72
C THR A 686 -29.02 -38.40 -93.73
N ARG A 687 -28.09 -39.23 -94.21
CA ARG A 687 -26.99 -39.81 -93.42
C ARG A 687 -26.10 -38.73 -92.79
N LYS A 688 -25.67 -37.73 -93.56
CA LYS A 688 -24.83 -36.64 -93.05
C LYS A 688 -25.54 -35.78 -92.00
N LEU A 689 -26.84 -35.52 -92.18
CA LEU A 689 -27.65 -34.81 -91.17
C LEU A 689 -27.89 -35.67 -89.91
N ALA A 690 -28.02 -36.99 -90.04
CA ALA A 690 -28.14 -37.90 -88.90
C ALA A 690 -26.85 -37.97 -88.07
N ILE A 691 -25.69 -38.15 -88.72
CA ILE A 691 -24.37 -38.12 -88.05
C ILE A 691 -24.15 -36.76 -87.37
N LEU A 692 -24.54 -35.66 -88.01
CA LEU A 692 -24.48 -34.33 -87.41
C LEU A 692 -25.39 -34.22 -86.18
N ALA A 693 -26.62 -34.77 -86.23
CA ALA A 693 -27.52 -34.75 -85.08
C ALA A 693 -26.95 -35.55 -83.89
N GLU A 694 -26.42 -36.75 -84.15
CA GLU A 694 -25.78 -37.62 -83.16
C GLU A 694 -24.56 -36.95 -82.50
N GLN A 695 -23.67 -36.34 -83.28
CA GLN A 695 -22.51 -35.59 -82.77
C GLN A 695 -22.91 -34.41 -81.87
N TYR A 696 -24.02 -33.73 -82.19
CA TYR A 696 -24.51 -32.61 -81.37
C TYR A 696 -25.23 -33.08 -80.11
N GLU A 697 -25.96 -34.19 -80.16
CA GLU A 697 -26.58 -34.81 -78.97
C GLU A 697 -25.49 -35.33 -78.01
N GLN A 698 -24.47 -36.01 -78.54
CA GLN A 698 -23.28 -36.40 -77.78
C GLN A 698 -22.59 -35.18 -77.15
N SER A 699 -22.33 -34.12 -77.92
CA SER A 699 -21.69 -32.89 -77.42
C SER A 699 -22.51 -32.20 -76.30
N ILE A 700 -23.84 -32.19 -76.39
CA ILE A 700 -24.70 -31.69 -75.33
C ILE A 700 -24.58 -32.58 -74.07
N ASN A 701 -24.66 -33.90 -74.23
CA ASN A 701 -24.59 -34.83 -73.09
C ASN A 701 -23.22 -34.78 -72.38
N GLU A 702 -22.12 -34.75 -73.13
CA GLU A 702 -20.75 -34.60 -72.59
C GLU A 702 -20.57 -33.28 -71.85
N MET A 703 -21.07 -32.17 -72.41
CA MET A 703 -21.06 -30.86 -71.75
C MET A 703 -21.88 -30.88 -70.45
N MET A 704 -23.08 -31.45 -70.46
CA MET A 704 -23.96 -31.54 -69.29
C MET A 704 -23.31 -32.35 -68.16
N ALA A 705 -22.74 -33.51 -68.49
CA ALA A 705 -22.00 -34.34 -67.53
C ALA A 705 -20.75 -33.63 -66.98
N SER A 706 -19.95 -33.01 -67.86
CA SER A 706 -18.75 -32.24 -67.48
C SER A 706 -19.08 -31.04 -66.59
N GLN A 707 -20.23 -30.39 -66.80
CA GLN A 707 -20.64 -29.21 -66.03
C GLN A 707 -21.33 -29.58 -64.70
N ALA A 708 -21.91 -30.78 -64.59
CA ALA A 708 -22.35 -31.36 -63.33
C ALA A 708 -21.15 -31.74 -62.45
N LEU A 709 -20.23 -32.56 -63.00
CA LEU A 709 -19.05 -33.03 -62.27
C LEU A 709 -18.16 -31.88 -61.78
N ARG A 710 -17.94 -30.83 -62.60
CA ARG A 710 -17.22 -29.62 -62.17
C ARG A 710 -17.94 -28.79 -61.09
N LEU A 711 -19.27 -28.89 -60.98
CA LEU A 711 -19.99 -28.24 -59.88
C LEU A 711 -19.80 -29.05 -58.58
N ASP A 712 -19.93 -30.37 -58.65
CA ASP A 712 -19.76 -31.26 -57.51
C ASP A 712 -18.33 -31.17 -56.94
N GLU A 713 -17.30 -31.21 -57.80
CA GLU A 713 -15.89 -31.01 -57.42
C GLU A 713 -15.66 -29.65 -56.74
N ALA A 714 -16.26 -28.58 -57.27
CA ALA A 714 -16.13 -27.24 -56.70
C ALA A 714 -16.83 -27.12 -55.33
N GLN A 715 -18.01 -27.72 -55.17
CA GLN A 715 -18.74 -27.72 -53.91
C GLN A 715 -18.05 -28.57 -52.85
N GLU A 716 -17.45 -29.70 -53.24
CA GLU A 716 -16.63 -30.50 -52.32
C GLU A 716 -15.36 -29.73 -51.89
N ALA A 717 -14.64 -29.11 -52.83
CA ALA A 717 -13.48 -28.28 -52.52
C ALA A 717 -13.81 -27.13 -51.56
N GLU A 718 -14.95 -26.45 -51.75
CA GLU A 718 -15.43 -25.44 -50.80
C GLU A 718 -15.76 -26.02 -49.42
N CYS A 719 -16.38 -27.21 -49.35
CA CYS A 719 -16.64 -27.88 -48.07
C CYS A 719 -15.34 -28.26 -47.34
N GLN A 720 -14.36 -28.79 -48.06
CA GLN A 720 -13.06 -29.14 -47.50
C GLN A 720 -12.30 -27.90 -47.00
N ALA A 721 -12.29 -26.81 -47.80
CA ALA A 721 -11.67 -25.54 -47.42
C ALA A 721 -12.33 -24.92 -46.18
N LEU A 722 -13.67 -24.91 -46.10
CA LEU A 722 -14.37 -24.40 -44.92
C LEU A 722 -14.06 -25.24 -43.67
N ARG A 723 -14.07 -26.57 -43.78
CA ARG A 723 -13.71 -27.45 -42.64
C ARG A 723 -12.29 -27.20 -42.15
N GLN A 724 -11.32 -27.04 -43.06
CA GLN A 724 -9.94 -26.71 -42.69
C GLN A 724 -9.85 -25.34 -42.00
N GLN A 725 -10.58 -24.33 -42.48
CA GLN A 725 -10.64 -23.01 -41.84
C GLN A 725 -11.23 -23.09 -40.41
N LEU A 726 -12.39 -23.72 -40.24
CA LEU A 726 -13.06 -23.84 -38.94
C LEU A 726 -12.23 -24.67 -37.94
N GLN A 727 -11.46 -25.65 -38.42
CA GLN A 727 -10.50 -26.41 -37.61
C GLN A 727 -9.33 -25.53 -37.15
N GLN A 728 -8.75 -24.71 -38.04
CA GLN A 728 -7.69 -23.76 -37.68
C GLN A 728 -8.17 -22.70 -36.67
N GLU A 729 -9.39 -22.19 -36.82
CA GLU A 729 -10.01 -21.26 -35.87
C GLU A 729 -10.20 -21.91 -34.47
N MET A 730 -10.61 -23.18 -34.43
CA MET A 730 -10.73 -23.96 -33.18
C MET A 730 -9.36 -24.24 -32.53
N GLU A 731 -8.34 -24.55 -33.31
CA GLU A 731 -6.96 -24.73 -32.81
C GLU A 731 -6.39 -23.44 -32.22
N LEU A 732 -6.65 -22.30 -32.86
CA LEU A 732 -6.28 -20.98 -32.36
C LEU A 732 -6.98 -20.65 -31.03
N LEU A 733 -8.27 -20.98 -30.90
CA LEU A 733 -9.01 -20.82 -29.64
C LEU A 733 -8.41 -21.68 -28.52
N ASN A 734 -8.14 -22.96 -28.79
CA ASN A 734 -7.51 -23.87 -27.82
C ASN A 734 -6.13 -23.37 -27.38
N ALA A 735 -5.31 -22.88 -28.31
CA ALA A 735 -4.01 -22.28 -28.02
C ALA A 735 -4.14 -21.00 -27.15
N TYR A 736 -5.14 -20.16 -27.44
CA TYR A 736 -5.43 -18.95 -26.67
C TYR A 736 -5.88 -19.27 -25.23
N GLN A 737 -6.79 -20.22 -25.05
CA GLN A 737 -7.24 -20.69 -23.73
C GLN A 737 -6.11 -21.32 -22.91
N SER A 738 -5.29 -22.16 -23.54
CA SER A 738 -4.10 -22.75 -22.93
C SER A 738 -3.11 -21.68 -22.44
N LYS A 739 -2.89 -20.64 -23.26
CA LYS A 739 -2.05 -19.49 -22.91
C LYS A 739 -2.60 -18.69 -21.73
N ILE A 740 -3.91 -18.42 -21.67
CA ILE A 740 -4.55 -17.75 -20.52
C ILE A 740 -4.38 -18.57 -19.25
N LYS A 741 -4.63 -19.89 -19.32
CA LYS A 741 -4.47 -20.79 -18.17
C LYS A 741 -3.05 -20.75 -17.63
N MET A 742 -2.04 -20.96 -18.49
CA MET A 742 -0.62 -20.93 -18.12
C MET A 742 -0.19 -19.57 -17.55
N GLN A 743 -0.67 -18.45 -18.12
CA GLN A 743 -0.40 -17.12 -17.58
C GLN A 743 -1.02 -16.90 -16.19
N THR A 744 -2.20 -17.46 -15.94
CA THR A 744 -2.88 -17.39 -14.64
C THR A 744 -2.19 -18.26 -13.59
N GLU A 745 -1.78 -19.47 -13.96
CA GLU A 745 -1.02 -20.38 -13.08
C GLU A 745 0.34 -19.75 -12.70
N ALA A 746 1.07 -19.20 -13.69
CA ALA A 746 2.30 -18.44 -13.42
C ALA A 746 2.07 -17.14 -12.61
N GLN A 747 0.88 -16.52 -12.67
CA GLN A 747 0.52 -15.43 -11.78
C GLN A 747 0.28 -15.94 -10.35
N HIS A 748 -0.44 -17.05 -10.18
CA HIS A 748 -0.71 -17.66 -8.87
C HIS A 748 0.59 -18.05 -8.14
N GLU A 749 1.56 -18.64 -8.85
CA GLU A 749 2.89 -18.95 -8.30
C GLU A 749 3.62 -17.68 -7.83
N ARG A 750 3.63 -16.61 -8.64
CA ARG A 750 4.25 -15.33 -8.27
C ARG A 750 3.54 -14.67 -7.08
N GLU A 751 2.21 -14.76 -6.99
CA GLU A 751 1.44 -14.26 -5.85
C GLU A 751 1.76 -15.04 -4.57
N GLN A 752 1.88 -16.36 -4.66
CA GLN A 752 2.30 -17.22 -3.55
C GLN A 752 3.73 -16.90 -3.08
N GLN A 753 4.70 -16.87 -3.99
CA GLN A 753 6.10 -16.53 -3.67
C GLN A 753 6.22 -15.14 -3.02
N LYS A 754 5.47 -14.15 -3.51
CA LYS A 754 5.41 -12.81 -2.89
C LYS A 754 4.84 -12.84 -1.48
N LEU A 755 3.79 -13.65 -1.23
CA LEU A 755 3.23 -13.81 0.11
C LEU A 755 4.22 -14.51 1.04
N GLU A 756 4.88 -15.58 0.59
CA GLU A 756 5.91 -16.30 1.36
C GLU A 756 7.10 -15.38 1.70
N GLN A 757 7.60 -14.59 0.75
CA GLN A 757 8.64 -13.59 0.99
C GLN A 757 8.17 -12.50 1.98
N LYS A 758 6.95 -12.00 1.85
CA LYS A 758 6.37 -11.00 2.76
C LYS A 758 6.27 -11.54 4.19
N VAL A 759 5.78 -12.77 4.36
CA VAL A 759 5.66 -13.44 5.66
C VAL A 759 7.04 -13.70 6.25
N SER A 760 7.99 -14.22 5.46
CA SER A 760 9.37 -14.47 5.90
C SER A 760 10.06 -13.18 6.38
N LEU A 761 9.94 -12.08 5.64
CA LEU A 761 10.50 -10.78 6.03
C LEU A 761 9.84 -10.22 7.30
N ARG A 762 8.50 -10.32 7.40
CA ARG A 762 7.74 -9.89 8.58
C ARG A 762 8.17 -10.67 9.83
N ARG A 763 8.31 -11.98 9.70
CA ARG A 763 8.74 -12.87 10.77
C ARG A 763 10.19 -12.62 11.20
N ALA A 764 11.12 -12.47 10.25
CA ALA A 764 12.51 -12.13 10.57
C ALA A 764 12.62 -10.80 11.32
N HIS A 765 11.84 -9.78 10.93
CA HIS A 765 11.82 -8.50 11.65
C HIS A 765 11.18 -8.62 13.04
N LEU A 766 10.16 -9.47 13.21
CA LEU A 766 9.57 -9.76 14.53
C LEU A 766 10.56 -10.50 15.45
N GLU A 767 11.26 -11.51 14.93
CA GLU A 767 12.27 -12.28 15.67
C GLU A 767 13.45 -11.38 16.08
N GLN A 768 13.97 -10.55 15.18
CA GLN A 768 15.00 -9.53 15.50
C GLN A 768 14.51 -8.57 16.60
N LYS A 769 13.28 -8.06 16.49
CA LYS A 769 12.73 -7.12 17.49
C LYS A 769 12.57 -7.79 18.87
N ILE A 770 12.16 -9.05 18.91
CA ILE A 770 12.07 -9.83 20.15
C ILE A 770 13.46 -9.99 20.78
N GLU A 771 14.49 -10.29 19.98
CA GLU A 771 15.88 -10.40 20.45
C GLU A 771 16.40 -9.06 21.01
N GLU A 772 16.19 -7.95 20.29
CA GLU A 772 16.54 -6.59 20.75
C GLU A 772 15.82 -6.22 22.06
N GLU A 773 14.53 -6.53 22.20
CA GLU A 773 13.77 -6.30 23.44
C GLU A 773 14.28 -7.17 24.60
N LEU A 774 14.65 -8.43 24.36
CA LEU A 774 15.20 -9.34 25.37
C LEU A 774 16.58 -8.87 25.86
N VAL A 775 17.46 -8.43 24.95
CA VAL A 775 18.77 -7.85 25.29
C VAL A 775 18.59 -6.55 26.09
N SER A 776 17.68 -5.67 25.67
CA SER A 776 17.36 -4.43 26.40
C SER A 776 16.80 -4.71 27.80
N LEU A 777 15.92 -5.70 27.95
CA LEU A 777 15.34 -6.09 29.23
C LEU A 777 16.40 -6.69 30.18
N GLN A 778 17.28 -7.54 29.67
CA GLN A 778 18.38 -8.10 30.45
C GLN A 778 19.37 -7.00 30.89
N LYS A 779 19.61 -5.99 30.06
CA LYS A 779 20.39 -4.80 30.42
C LYS A 779 19.72 -3.95 31.49
N GLU A 780 18.42 -3.64 31.37
CA GLU A 780 17.68 -2.92 32.42
C GLU A 780 17.73 -3.68 33.75
N ARG A 781 17.62 -5.01 33.70
CA ARG A 781 17.73 -5.90 34.86
C ARG A 781 19.10 -5.82 35.53
N THR A 782 20.21 -5.87 34.77
CA THR A 782 21.56 -5.73 35.34
C THR A 782 21.80 -4.33 35.89
N ASP A 783 21.38 -3.30 35.15
CA ASP A 783 21.60 -1.90 35.54
C ASP A 783 20.82 -1.55 36.81
N ARG A 784 19.56 -1.97 36.95
CA ARG A 784 18.76 -1.76 38.19
C ARG A 784 19.38 -2.44 39.41
N ILE A 785 19.84 -3.69 39.27
CA ILE A 785 20.46 -4.44 40.36
C ILE A 785 21.77 -3.75 40.79
N LYS A 786 22.60 -3.34 39.81
CA LYS A 786 23.85 -2.61 40.06
C LYS A 786 23.60 -1.29 40.80
N HIS A 787 22.68 -0.46 40.32
CA HIS A 787 22.33 0.83 40.96
C HIS A 787 21.78 0.66 42.38
N LEU A 788 21.03 -0.43 42.66
CA LEU A 788 20.59 -0.72 44.03
C LEU A 788 21.79 -1.05 44.92
N LEU A 789 22.65 -1.97 44.51
CA LEU A 789 23.81 -2.40 45.30
C LEU A 789 24.77 -1.23 45.57
N GLU A 790 25.11 -0.44 44.55
CA GLU A 790 25.95 0.77 44.68
C GLU A 790 25.31 1.85 45.58
N ARG A 791 23.98 1.89 45.71
CA ARG A 791 23.29 2.76 46.68
C ARG A 791 23.42 2.19 48.10
N GLN A 792 23.18 0.90 48.28
CA GLN A 792 23.21 0.24 49.57
C GLN A 792 24.63 0.22 50.17
N GLU A 793 25.65 0.05 49.34
CA GLU A 793 27.07 0.20 49.69
C GLU A 793 27.37 1.62 50.20
N ARG A 794 27.06 2.66 49.41
CA ARG A 794 27.25 4.07 49.83
C ARG A 794 26.47 4.46 51.10
N GLU A 795 25.25 3.94 51.28
CA GLU A 795 24.48 4.14 52.52
C GLU A 795 25.18 3.49 53.73
N THR A 796 25.75 2.29 53.55
CA THR A 796 26.48 1.56 54.59
C THR A 796 27.80 2.25 54.93
N ASP A 797 28.59 2.62 53.92
CA ASP A 797 29.86 3.34 54.11
C ASP A 797 29.65 4.69 54.80
N SER A 798 28.65 5.46 54.38
CA SER A 798 28.30 6.73 55.03
C SER A 798 27.88 6.53 56.48
N PHE A 799 27.16 5.44 56.79
CA PHE A 799 26.77 5.11 58.15
C PHE A 799 27.97 4.66 59.01
N ASP A 800 28.90 3.90 58.45
CA ASP A 800 30.07 3.41 59.18
C ASP A 800 31.11 4.53 59.39
N MET A 801 31.32 5.41 58.41
CA MET A 801 32.15 6.62 58.55
C MET A 801 31.59 7.58 59.61
N GLU A 802 30.27 7.79 59.66
CA GLU A 802 29.65 8.57 60.74
C GLU A 802 29.78 7.87 62.10
N SER A 803 29.70 6.53 62.14
CA SER A 803 29.92 5.76 63.38
C SER A 803 31.34 5.93 63.92
N LEU A 804 32.35 5.84 63.05
CA LEU A 804 33.76 6.08 63.40
C LEU A 804 33.98 7.51 63.90
N ARG A 805 33.38 8.52 63.24
CA ARG A 805 33.46 9.93 63.64
C ARG A 805 32.87 10.20 65.03
N LEU A 806 31.88 9.40 65.45
CA LEU A 806 31.28 9.47 66.79
C LEU A 806 32.09 8.71 67.87
N GLY A 807 33.25 8.14 67.52
CA GLY A 807 34.12 7.43 68.46
C GLY A 807 33.70 5.98 68.73
N PHE A 808 32.88 5.38 67.86
CA PHE A 808 32.60 3.94 67.92
C PHE A 808 33.60 3.18 67.06
N ASP A 809 34.38 2.29 67.69
CA ASP A 809 35.15 1.30 66.95
C ASP A 809 34.25 0.52 66.00
N GLN A 810 34.78 0.19 64.83
CA GLN A 810 34.10 -0.63 63.83
C GLN A 810 33.53 -1.89 64.51
N PRO A 811 32.22 -2.14 64.46
CA PRO A 811 31.67 -3.38 65.00
C PRO A 811 32.27 -4.51 64.17
N SER A 812 33.07 -5.37 64.81
CA SER A 812 33.78 -6.46 64.13
C SER A 812 32.78 -7.24 63.28
N SER A 813 33.12 -7.40 62.00
CA SER A 813 32.30 -8.09 61.01
C SER A 813 31.71 -9.38 61.59
N PRO A 814 30.40 -9.65 61.44
CA PRO A 814 29.93 -11.02 61.57
C PRO A 814 30.78 -11.90 60.65
N PRO A 815 31.09 -13.15 61.00
CA PRO A 815 31.81 -14.03 60.10
C PRO A 815 31.04 -14.09 58.78
N THR A 816 31.75 -13.89 57.68
CA THR A 816 31.24 -14.14 56.34
C THR A 816 30.85 -15.62 56.26
N CYS A 817 29.57 -15.93 56.43
CA CYS A 817 29.04 -17.19 55.93
C CYS A 817 29.28 -17.19 54.41
N PRO A 818 29.99 -18.18 53.85
CA PRO A 818 30.10 -18.32 52.42
C PRO A 818 28.75 -18.84 51.89
N ASP A 819 27.82 -17.92 51.62
CA ASP A 819 26.61 -18.24 50.87
C ASP A 819 27.02 -18.51 49.40
N PRO A 820 26.77 -19.71 48.84
CA PRO A 820 27.24 -20.08 47.50
C PRO A 820 26.72 -19.18 46.36
N THR A 821 25.73 -18.33 46.64
CA THR A 821 25.07 -17.47 45.65
C THR A 821 25.93 -16.33 45.11
N VAL A 822 26.97 -15.87 45.82
CA VAL A 822 27.86 -14.79 45.34
C VAL A 822 28.83 -15.29 44.26
N GLN A 823 29.24 -16.57 44.28
CA GLN A 823 30.12 -17.14 43.25
C GLN A 823 29.47 -17.22 41.86
N VAL A 824 28.13 -17.18 41.77
CA VAL A 824 27.40 -17.25 40.49
C VAL A 824 27.57 -15.99 39.66
N PHE A 825 27.73 -14.81 40.28
CA PHE A 825 27.85 -13.55 39.54
C PHE A 825 29.27 -13.27 39.02
N THR A 826 30.32 -13.65 39.74
CA THR A 826 31.70 -13.54 39.23
C THR A 826 32.04 -14.64 38.22
N ALA A 827 31.52 -15.86 38.38
CA ALA A 827 31.70 -16.92 37.39
C ALA A 827 30.96 -16.65 36.06
N ALA A 828 29.84 -15.91 36.10
CA ALA A 828 29.13 -15.48 34.90
C ALA A 828 29.91 -14.44 34.07
N GLN A 829 30.82 -13.68 34.68
CA GLN A 829 31.65 -12.71 33.97
C GLN A 829 32.82 -13.37 33.24
N THR A 830 33.44 -14.41 33.81
CA THR A 830 34.54 -15.14 33.16
C THR A 830 34.09 -16.21 32.17
N HIS A 831 32.84 -16.73 32.26
CA HIS A 831 32.31 -17.64 31.25
C HIS A 831 31.75 -16.98 29.98
N MET A 832 31.52 -15.66 29.96
CA MET A 832 31.06 -14.96 28.74
C MET A 832 32.17 -14.65 27.73
N GLU A 833 33.45 -14.60 28.15
CA GLU A 833 34.57 -14.33 27.24
C GLU A 833 35.07 -15.56 26.45
N HIS A 834 34.47 -16.75 26.62
CA HIS A 834 34.88 -17.98 25.93
C HIS A 834 33.81 -18.67 25.07
N ASN A 835 32.59 -18.12 24.97
CA ASN A 835 31.52 -18.69 24.12
C ASN A 835 31.24 -17.91 22.82
N ASN A 836 32.00 -16.87 22.48
CA ASN A 836 31.84 -16.12 21.23
C ASN A 836 32.46 -16.80 19.99
N THR A 837 32.96 -18.04 20.11
CA THR A 837 33.53 -18.81 18.99
C THR A 837 33.19 -20.30 19.07
N THR A 838 31.89 -20.67 18.96
CA THR A 838 31.42 -21.92 18.27
C THR A 838 29.88 -22.07 18.32
N SER A 839 29.16 -21.44 17.38
CA SER A 839 27.76 -21.78 17.08
C SER A 839 27.35 -21.45 15.63
N SER A 840 28.31 -21.48 14.70
CA SER A 840 28.06 -21.45 13.25
C SER A 840 28.05 -22.87 12.68
N SER A 841 26.98 -23.64 12.94
CA SER A 841 26.48 -24.72 12.05
C SER A 841 25.33 -25.51 12.67
N VAL A 842 24.54 -26.17 11.80
CA VAL A 842 23.51 -27.18 12.11
C VAL A 842 22.23 -26.69 12.79
N LEU A 843 21.35 -26.04 12.01
CA LEU A 843 19.90 -26.26 12.10
C LEU A 843 19.25 -26.20 10.70
N SER A 844 19.67 -27.10 9.81
CA SER A 844 18.99 -27.40 8.55
C SER A 844 18.51 -28.86 8.58
N GLY A 845 17.26 -29.07 9.00
CA GLY A 845 16.65 -30.39 9.11
C GLY A 845 15.13 -30.30 8.90
N PRO A 846 14.57 -30.91 7.83
CA PRO A 846 13.16 -30.74 7.49
C PRO A 846 12.28 -31.74 8.25
N LEU A 847 11.11 -31.31 8.73
CA LEU A 847 10.03 -32.23 9.10
C LEU A 847 8.66 -31.53 9.26
N ARG A 848 7.78 -31.76 8.29
CA ARG A 848 6.45 -32.32 8.57
C ARG A 848 5.89 -33.00 7.32
N GLN A 849 5.70 -34.31 7.45
CA GLN A 849 5.10 -35.15 6.41
C GLN A 849 3.58 -34.93 6.31
N ALA A 850 3.03 -35.22 5.14
CA ALA A 850 1.60 -35.27 4.88
C ALA A 850 0.90 -36.40 5.67
N PRO A 851 -0.43 -36.32 5.91
CA PRO A 851 -1.15 -37.33 6.69
C PRO A 851 -1.26 -38.67 5.97
N GLN A 852 -1.20 -39.76 6.73
CA GLN A 852 -1.40 -41.12 6.22
C GLN A 852 -2.84 -41.34 5.74
N GLN A 853 -2.98 -41.98 4.58
CA GLN A 853 -4.25 -42.54 4.14
C GLN A 853 -4.60 -43.77 4.98
N VAL A 854 -5.85 -43.86 5.43
CA VAL A 854 -6.43 -45.08 5.99
C VAL A 854 -6.73 -46.02 4.82
N LEU A 855 -5.87 -47.03 4.62
CA LEU A 855 -6.13 -48.13 3.70
C LEU A 855 -6.84 -49.26 4.45
N ILE A 856 -8.14 -49.39 4.18
CA ILE A 856 -8.97 -50.49 4.67
C ILE A 856 -8.56 -51.75 3.90
N ASN A 857 -8.10 -52.78 4.62
CA ASN A 857 -7.76 -54.07 4.03
C ASN A 857 -8.93 -55.04 4.25
N THR A 858 -9.81 -55.18 3.26
CA THR A 858 -10.84 -56.24 3.25
C THR A 858 -10.26 -57.52 2.66
N ASN A 859 -10.25 -58.59 3.44
CA ASN A 859 -9.88 -59.93 2.96
C ASN A 859 -10.91 -60.49 1.95
N PRO A 860 -10.52 -61.49 1.13
CA PRO A 860 -11.30 -61.92 -0.02
C PRO A 860 -12.29 -63.06 0.30
N THR A 861 -13.50 -62.94 -0.23
CA THR A 861 -14.42 -64.03 -0.68
C THR A 861 -15.46 -63.42 -1.61
#